data_AF-A0A9Q0X6E4-F1
#
_entry.id   AF-A0A9Q0X6E4-F1
#
_cell.length_a   1.000
_cell.length_b   1.000
_cell.length_c   1.000
_cell.angle_alpha   90.00
_cell.angle_beta   90.00
_cell.angle_gamma   90.00
#
_symmetry.space_group_name_H-M   'P 1'
#
loop_
_entity.id
_entity.type
_entity.pdbx_description
1 polymer ?
#
loop_
_entity_poly.entity_id
_entity_poly.type
_entity_poly.pdbx_seq_one_letter_code
_entity_poly.pdbx_strand_id
1 'polypeptide(L)'
;MELIAAAEVKAEYAVQTAKINQAAKADLAETKDEVAEQEKEEEDHSEQTCSYVLYIGNLNPKYTSDVLCSMLKDIFGMANVTLQRRNIEVIRKSGQAHAFVQLATEIGLEHVLKCLLIASDGEKDLTKELVKKGKSLVVGPGKKSAFGNKDGRESDYAGNSSEGDQQVPQKTRKWLQKETKILPIRKSAHYPCRLIDQPGRFLSGTCSDSAIVQKEIKGKEILFYGAFLGSETRNVEFKRGGGDYLTVTLKHHVRKYMCAFLNSEGGSLFVGVEDNGLVRGIRCDHKDEDRVRLLIDSLLKGFKPQVFPSAYTLNFIPVIKAEDTGIFLKVIRLNVHSSKQQREPLLYETDQGEIYLRRDGSVQGPLTGSAIQEWCRQILKQMKYILVTGGVISGIGKGIIASSIGTILKSCGLHVTSIKIDPYINIDAGTFSPYEHGEVFVLDDGGEVDLDLGNYERFLDIRLTKDNNLTTGKIYQSVINKERKGDYLGKTVQVVPHITDAIQEWVMRQAQIPVDEDGIEPQVCVIELGGTVGDIESMPFIEAFRQFQFKVKRENFCNIHVSLVPQPSSTGEQKTKPTQNSVRELRGLGLSPDLIVCRCSTPLDTSVKEKISMFCHVEPEQVICVHDVSSIYRVPLLLEEQGVVDYFRHRLDLPIEKQPRRMLMKWKEMADRYDRLLETCSIALVGKYTKFSDSYASVIKALEHSALAINHKLEIKYIDSADLEPATLQEEPVRYHEAWQKLCSADGILVPGGFGVRGTEGKIQAISWARKQKKPFLGVCLGMQLAVVEFARNILGWQDANSTEFDPRTVHPVVIDMPEHNPGQMGGTMRLGKRRTVFQTKNSVMRKLYGGADYLEERHRHRFEVNPELKSAFEEKGMKFVGQDVEGERMEVVELEEHPFFVGVQYHPEFLSRPIKPSPPYFGLLLASVGRLTHYLQKGCRLSPRDTYSDRSGSSSPDSEITELKFTAMNQE
;
A
#
# COMPACT_ATOMS: atom_id res chain seq x y z
N MET A 1 46.56 -31.73 -22.59
CA MET A 1 45.15 -32.17 -22.72
C MET A 1 44.17 -31.00 -22.79
N GLU A 2 44.41 -29.86 -22.15
CA GLU A 2 43.48 -28.71 -22.24
C GLU A 2 43.47 -27.94 -23.57
N LEU A 3 44.53 -28.04 -24.40
CA LEU A 3 44.56 -27.43 -25.74
C LEU A 3 43.83 -28.23 -26.82
N ILE A 4 43.49 -29.49 -26.56
CA ILE A 4 42.76 -30.37 -27.50
C ILE A 4 41.24 -30.20 -27.29
N ALA A 5 40.80 -30.06 -26.05
CA ALA A 5 39.38 -29.82 -25.73
C ALA A 5 38.86 -28.46 -26.26
N ALA A 6 39.71 -27.43 -26.33
CA ALA A 6 39.31 -26.12 -26.86
C ALA A 6 39.17 -26.09 -28.40
N ALA A 7 39.79 -27.04 -29.10
CA ALA A 7 39.70 -27.16 -30.57
C ALA A 7 38.45 -27.94 -31.00
N GLU A 8 38.03 -28.95 -30.22
CA GLU A 8 36.80 -29.72 -30.48
C GLU A 8 35.53 -28.88 -30.29
N VAL A 9 35.49 -28.02 -29.26
CA VAL A 9 34.35 -27.12 -29.00
C VAL A 9 34.18 -26.05 -30.09
N LYS A 10 35.26 -25.60 -30.73
CA LYS A 10 35.20 -24.65 -31.87
C LYS A 10 34.76 -25.33 -33.17
N ALA A 11 35.06 -26.61 -33.36
CA ALA A 11 34.63 -27.37 -34.53
C ALA A 11 33.13 -27.69 -34.49
N GLU A 12 32.58 -28.03 -33.30
CA GLU A 12 31.14 -28.27 -33.13
C GLU A 12 30.29 -27.01 -33.38
N TYR A 13 30.75 -25.84 -32.94
CA TYR A 13 30.06 -24.57 -33.16
C TYR A 13 29.99 -24.16 -34.65
N ALA A 14 31.03 -24.49 -35.44
CA ALA A 14 31.06 -24.22 -36.88
C ALA A 14 30.11 -25.13 -37.68
N VAL A 15 30.00 -26.41 -37.28
CA VAL A 15 29.10 -27.38 -37.91
C VAL A 15 27.62 -27.07 -37.62
N GLN A 16 27.32 -26.53 -36.43
CA GLN A 16 25.95 -26.17 -36.05
C GLN A 16 25.48 -24.89 -36.78
N THR A 17 26.38 -23.95 -37.02
CA THR A 17 26.11 -22.72 -37.79
C THR A 17 25.90 -23.00 -39.28
N ALA A 18 26.59 -24.01 -39.84
CA ALA A 18 26.39 -24.45 -41.22
C ALA A 18 25.04 -25.16 -41.45
N LYS A 19 24.55 -25.93 -40.47
CA LYS A 19 23.23 -26.60 -40.55
C LYS A 19 22.05 -25.63 -40.49
N ILE A 20 22.18 -24.53 -39.75
CA ILE A 20 21.13 -23.49 -39.64
C ILE A 20 21.01 -22.69 -40.96
N ASN A 21 22.13 -22.43 -41.64
CA ASN A 21 22.13 -21.77 -42.95
C ASN A 21 21.66 -22.65 -44.12
N GLN A 22 21.63 -23.98 -43.94
CA GLN A 22 21.11 -24.92 -44.94
C GLN A 22 19.59 -25.09 -44.86
N ALA A 23 19.00 -24.96 -43.66
CA ALA A 23 17.54 -24.96 -43.47
C ALA A 23 16.88 -23.67 -43.98
N ALA A 24 17.55 -22.52 -43.85
CA ALA A 24 17.05 -21.23 -44.35
C ALA A 24 17.08 -21.07 -45.88
N LYS A 25 17.73 -21.99 -46.62
CA LYS A 25 17.77 -22.01 -48.09
C LYS A 25 16.76 -22.99 -48.72
N ALA A 26 16.02 -23.75 -47.93
CA ALA A 26 15.06 -24.74 -48.42
C ALA A 26 13.59 -24.21 -48.45
N ASP A 27 13.26 -23.15 -47.70
CA ASP A 27 11.90 -22.57 -47.67
C ASP A 27 11.68 -21.43 -48.69
N LEU A 28 12.63 -21.20 -49.60
CA LEU A 28 12.54 -20.17 -50.65
C LEU A 28 12.38 -20.78 -52.06
N ALA A 29 11.77 -21.96 -52.13
CA ALA A 29 11.55 -22.72 -53.36
C ALA A 29 10.19 -23.42 -53.36
N GLU A 30 9.11 -22.72 -53.05
CA GLU A 30 7.74 -23.11 -53.44
C GLU A 30 6.83 -21.89 -53.29
N THR A 31 6.07 -21.55 -54.34
CA THR A 31 5.22 -20.36 -54.58
C THR A 31 5.78 -19.25 -55.48
N LYS A 32 6.34 -19.66 -56.62
CA LYS A 32 6.05 -19.04 -57.92
C LYS A 32 5.54 -20.15 -58.83
N ASP A 33 4.23 -20.24 -58.98
CA ASP A 33 3.53 -20.80 -60.14
C ASP A 33 2.04 -20.63 -59.89
N GLU A 34 1.49 -19.50 -60.36
CA GLU A 34 0.09 -19.33 -60.77
C GLU A 34 -0.16 -17.87 -61.17
N VAL A 35 0.55 -17.33 -62.16
CA VAL A 35 -0.01 -16.25 -63.00
C VAL A 35 0.66 -16.30 -64.38
N ALA A 36 0.16 -17.19 -65.23
CA ALA A 36 0.35 -17.12 -66.68
C ALA A 36 -0.91 -17.67 -67.34
N GLU A 37 -1.88 -16.78 -67.60
CA GLU A 37 -2.79 -16.78 -68.74
C GLU A 37 -3.92 -15.77 -68.48
N GLN A 38 -3.79 -14.58 -69.04
CA GLN A 38 -4.81 -13.94 -69.87
C GLN A 38 -4.29 -12.57 -70.31
N GLU A 39 -3.67 -12.55 -71.48
CA GLU A 39 -3.46 -11.35 -72.27
C GLU A 39 -4.69 -11.06 -73.16
N LYS A 40 -4.91 -9.75 -73.40
CA LYS A 40 -5.62 -9.06 -74.50
C LYS A 40 -7.10 -8.71 -74.32
N GLU A 41 -7.32 -7.40 -74.09
CA GLU A 41 -7.96 -6.43 -75.00
C GLU A 41 -7.49 -5.02 -74.52
N GLU A 42 -6.57 -4.36 -75.22
CA GLU A 42 -6.80 -3.21 -76.14
C GLU A 42 -7.71 -2.10 -75.61
N GLU A 43 -7.14 -0.93 -75.26
CA GLU A 43 -7.26 0.31 -76.05
C GLU A 43 -6.61 1.54 -75.35
N ASP A 44 -5.52 1.99 -75.95
CA ASP A 44 -5.12 3.37 -76.28
C ASP A 44 -5.68 4.56 -75.44
N HIS A 45 -4.86 5.16 -74.58
CA HIS A 45 -4.93 6.59 -74.27
C HIS A 45 -3.57 7.18 -73.82
N SER A 46 -3.12 8.17 -74.60
CA SER A 46 -1.98 9.07 -74.40
C SER A 46 -1.64 9.41 -72.92
N GLU A 47 -0.41 9.08 -72.50
CA GLU A 47 0.13 9.37 -71.17
C GLU A 47 0.27 10.90 -70.92
N GLN A 48 -0.67 11.47 -70.17
CA GLN A 48 -0.50 12.80 -69.57
C GLN A 48 0.33 12.69 -68.29
N THR A 49 1.57 13.18 -68.32
CA THR A 49 2.38 13.40 -67.12
C THR A 49 1.63 14.30 -66.12
N CYS A 50 1.23 13.74 -64.98
CA CYS A 50 0.54 14.44 -63.91
C CYS A 50 1.55 14.92 -62.86
N SER A 51 1.41 16.17 -62.40
CA SER A 51 2.26 16.75 -61.36
C SER A 51 1.51 16.82 -60.03
N TYR A 52 2.09 16.21 -59.00
CA TYR A 52 1.55 16.19 -57.64
C TYR A 52 2.50 16.90 -56.69
N VAL A 53 1.97 17.55 -55.66
CA VAL A 53 2.79 18.15 -54.59
C VAL A 53 2.49 17.42 -53.29
N LEU A 54 3.54 16.91 -52.66
CA LEU A 54 3.49 16.12 -51.45
C LEU A 54 4.06 16.97 -50.30
N TYR A 55 3.25 17.19 -49.28
CA TYR A 55 3.63 17.99 -48.12
C TYR A 55 4.09 17.09 -46.96
N ILE A 56 5.24 17.42 -46.38
CA ILE A 56 5.84 16.71 -45.24
C ILE A 56 6.05 17.71 -44.10
N GLY A 57 5.18 17.64 -43.08
CA GLY A 57 5.30 18.45 -41.86
C GLY A 57 6.26 17.87 -40.81
N ASN A 58 6.53 18.62 -39.73
CA ASN A 58 7.27 18.17 -38.54
C ASN A 58 8.66 17.54 -38.80
N LEU A 59 9.40 18.09 -39.76
CA LEU A 59 10.78 17.69 -40.04
C LEU A 59 11.75 18.29 -39.00
N ASN A 60 12.84 17.58 -38.73
CA ASN A 60 13.92 18.11 -37.91
C ASN A 60 14.46 19.39 -38.57
N PRO A 61 14.58 20.52 -37.85
CA PRO A 61 15.08 21.78 -38.41
C PRO A 61 16.50 21.69 -38.98
N LYS A 62 17.28 20.63 -38.65
CA LYS A 62 18.60 20.37 -39.23
C LYS A 62 18.55 19.74 -40.62
N TYR A 63 17.43 19.16 -41.05
CA TYR A 63 17.34 18.53 -42.37
C TYR A 63 17.37 19.59 -43.48
N THR A 64 18.23 19.36 -44.47
CA THR A 64 18.35 20.14 -45.70
C THR A 64 17.63 19.42 -46.83
N SER A 65 17.36 20.12 -47.93
CA SER A 65 16.76 19.53 -49.13
C SER A 65 17.54 18.31 -49.65
N ASP A 66 18.87 18.30 -49.46
CA ASP A 66 19.75 17.18 -49.87
C ASP A 66 19.53 15.92 -49.04
N VAL A 67 19.44 16.06 -47.72
CA VAL A 67 19.21 14.93 -46.80
C VAL A 67 17.83 14.32 -47.07
N LEU A 68 16.82 15.16 -47.27
CA LEU A 68 15.46 14.70 -47.58
C LEU A 68 15.39 14.07 -48.98
N CYS A 69 16.10 14.62 -49.97
CA CYS A 69 16.18 14.03 -51.29
C CYS A 69 16.80 12.63 -51.22
N SER A 70 17.88 12.44 -50.46
CA SER A 70 18.52 11.12 -50.31
C SER A 70 17.62 10.11 -49.59
N MET A 71 16.94 10.53 -48.51
CA MET A 71 16.03 9.63 -47.76
C MET A 71 14.82 9.19 -48.57
N LEU A 72 14.31 10.06 -49.45
CA LEU A 72 13.10 9.80 -50.23
C LEU A 72 13.39 9.18 -51.60
N LYS A 73 14.64 9.23 -52.09
CA LYS A 73 15.03 8.72 -53.40
C LYS A 73 14.76 7.23 -53.56
N ASP A 74 15.07 6.44 -52.53
CA ASP A 74 14.90 4.99 -52.57
C ASP A 74 13.42 4.59 -52.49
N ILE A 75 12.64 5.30 -51.67
CA ILE A 75 11.19 5.08 -51.51
C ILE A 75 10.44 5.37 -52.82
N PHE A 76 10.75 6.50 -53.47
CA PHE A 76 10.10 6.87 -54.74
C PHE A 76 10.69 6.14 -55.94
N GLY A 77 11.93 5.64 -55.84
CA GLY A 77 12.55 4.76 -56.83
C GLY A 77 11.78 3.46 -57.01
N MET A 78 11.20 2.89 -55.93
CA MET A 78 10.33 1.71 -56.02
C MET A 78 9.03 1.95 -56.80
N ALA A 79 8.61 3.21 -56.94
CA ALA A 79 7.45 3.62 -57.73
C ALA A 79 7.82 4.16 -59.12
N ASN A 80 9.07 3.96 -59.56
CA ASN A 80 9.63 4.45 -60.83
C ASN A 80 9.58 5.99 -60.98
N VAL A 81 9.56 6.73 -59.86
CA VAL A 81 9.52 8.20 -59.86
C VAL A 81 10.92 8.75 -59.55
N THR A 82 11.50 9.49 -60.50
CA THR A 82 12.84 10.06 -60.33
C THR A 82 12.79 11.39 -59.55
N LEU A 83 13.32 11.40 -58.33
CA LEU A 83 13.35 12.59 -57.48
C LEU A 83 14.69 13.33 -57.59
N GLN A 84 14.65 14.64 -57.84
CA GLN A 84 15.83 15.51 -57.86
C GLN A 84 15.70 16.60 -56.79
N ARG A 85 16.82 17.13 -56.28
CA ARG A 85 16.84 18.15 -55.22
C ARG A 85 15.95 19.37 -55.52
N ARG A 86 15.91 19.80 -56.78
CA ARG A 86 15.09 20.94 -57.25
C ARG A 86 13.58 20.73 -57.08
N ASN A 87 13.15 19.50 -56.86
CA ASN A 87 11.77 19.16 -56.60
C ASN A 87 11.38 19.30 -55.12
N ILE A 88 12.30 19.68 -54.23
CA ILE A 88 12.07 19.75 -52.78
C ILE A 88 12.35 21.16 -52.26
N GLU A 89 11.31 21.82 -51.76
CA GLU A 89 11.42 23.10 -51.05
C GLU A 89 11.23 22.89 -49.55
N VAL A 90 12.18 23.35 -48.72
CA VAL A 90 12.12 23.22 -47.26
C VAL A 90 11.91 24.58 -46.61
N ILE A 91 10.82 24.73 -45.87
CA ILE A 91 10.45 25.95 -45.14
C ILE A 91 10.65 25.71 -43.63
N ARG A 92 11.36 26.61 -42.96
CA ARG A 92 11.65 26.52 -41.51
C ARG A 92 10.87 27.57 -40.75
N LYS A 93 10.08 27.16 -39.75
CA LYS A 93 9.32 28.08 -38.90
C LYS A 93 9.22 27.51 -37.47
N SER A 94 9.45 28.36 -36.47
CA SER A 94 9.24 28.03 -35.05
C SER A 94 9.97 26.77 -34.53
N GLY A 95 11.21 26.53 -34.98
CA GLY A 95 12.01 25.38 -34.53
C GLY A 95 11.67 24.05 -35.21
N GLN A 96 10.82 24.07 -36.23
CA GLN A 96 10.48 22.91 -37.05
C GLN A 96 10.71 23.22 -38.55
N ALA A 97 10.96 22.17 -39.33
CA ALA A 97 11.04 22.25 -40.79
C ALA A 97 9.83 21.58 -41.44
N HIS A 98 9.45 22.07 -42.62
CA HIS A 98 8.39 21.53 -43.47
C HIS A 98 8.95 21.40 -44.88
N ALA A 99 8.58 20.36 -45.63
CA ALA A 99 9.02 20.20 -47.01
C ALA A 99 7.84 20.03 -47.97
N PHE A 100 7.97 20.63 -49.15
CA PHE A 100 7.09 20.42 -50.30
C PHE A 100 7.88 19.68 -51.36
N VAL A 101 7.37 18.52 -51.79
CA VAL A 101 8.01 17.63 -52.75
C VAL A 101 7.14 17.54 -54.00
N GLN A 102 7.64 18.03 -55.13
CA GLN A 102 6.93 18.00 -56.41
C GLN A 102 7.29 16.73 -57.19
N LEU A 103 6.29 15.85 -57.37
CA LEU A 103 6.41 14.62 -58.13
C LEU A 103 5.85 14.82 -59.53
N ALA A 104 6.57 14.37 -60.54
CA ALA A 104 6.08 14.26 -61.91
C ALA A 104 6.08 12.77 -62.27
N THR A 105 4.92 12.24 -62.60
CA THR A 105 4.73 10.79 -62.82
C THR A 105 3.63 10.58 -63.86
N GLU A 106 3.81 9.54 -64.67
CA GLU A 106 2.84 9.05 -65.67
C GLU A 106 1.80 8.10 -65.05
N ILE A 107 2.03 7.70 -63.78
CA ILE A 107 1.20 6.75 -63.04
C ILE A 107 0.22 7.52 -62.13
N GLY A 108 -1.01 7.03 -62.00
CA GLY A 108 -2.06 7.62 -61.15
C GLY A 108 -1.67 7.71 -59.66
N LEU A 109 -2.18 8.74 -58.98
CA LEU A 109 -1.90 9.06 -57.57
C LEU A 109 -2.11 7.87 -56.61
N GLU A 110 -3.11 7.06 -56.91
CA GLU A 110 -3.48 5.88 -56.12
C GLU A 110 -2.38 4.83 -56.10
N HIS A 111 -1.65 4.65 -57.20
CA HIS A 111 -0.53 3.71 -57.29
C HIS A 111 0.69 4.19 -56.50
N VAL A 112 0.98 5.50 -56.54
CA VAL A 112 2.07 6.13 -55.76
C VAL A 112 1.82 5.99 -54.26
N LEU A 113 0.58 6.19 -53.81
CA LEU A 113 0.18 5.98 -52.42
C LEU A 113 0.25 4.50 -52.02
N LYS A 114 -0.14 3.58 -52.91
CA LYS A 114 -0.05 2.13 -52.68
C LYS A 114 1.40 1.68 -52.54
N CYS A 115 2.34 2.18 -53.37
CA CYS A 115 3.77 1.92 -53.23
C CYS A 115 4.36 2.49 -51.93
N LEU A 116 3.93 3.68 -51.49
CA LEU A 116 4.33 4.26 -50.20
C LEU A 116 3.82 3.44 -48.99
N LEU A 117 2.61 2.87 -49.10
CA LEU A 117 2.03 1.97 -48.10
C LEU A 117 2.74 0.60 -48.08
N ILE A 118 3.07 0.05 -49.24
CA ILE A 118 3.82 -1.22 -49.36
C ILE A 118 5.26 -1.07 -48.85
N ALA A 119 5.94 0.05 -49.16
CA ALA A 119 7.24 0.39 -48.60
C ALA A 119 7.17 0.57 -47.06
N SER A 120 6.00 0.92 -46.53
CA SER A 120 5.76 1.06 -45.10
C SER A 120 5.70 -0.28 -44.36
N ASP A 121 5.29 -1.36 -45.03
CA ASP A 121 5.19 -2.72 -44.47
C ASP A 121 6.50 -3.53 -44.61
N GLY A 122 7.44 -3.12 -45.48
CA GLY A 122 8.62 -3.89 -45.86
C GLY A 122 9.90 -3.71 -45.04
N GLU A 123 10.12 -2.57 -44.36
CA GLU A 123 11.33 -2.33 -43.55
C GLU A 123 11.03 -1.62 -42.23
N LYS A 124 11.52 -2.20 -41.12
CA LYS A 124 11.09 -1.91 -39.75
C LYS A 124 11.51 -0.55 -39.16
N ASP A 125 12.27 0.30 -39.86
CA ASP A 125 12.84 1.52 -39.24
C ASP A 125 12.39 2.85 -39.84
N LEU A 126 11.94 2.94 -41.10
CA LEU A 126 11.61 4.23 -41.70
C LEU A 126 10.17 4.68 -41.38
N THR A 127 9.21 3.75 -41.43
CA THR A 127 7.80 4.00 -41.08
C THR A 127 7.62 4.28 -39.60
N LYS A 128 8.38 3.60 -38.74
CA LYS A 128 8.37 3.85 -37.29
C LYS A 128 8.92 5.21 -36.94
N GLU A 129 9.88 5.76 -37.68
CA GLU A 129 10.35 7.13 -37.40
C GLU A 129 9.40 8.23 -37.91
N LEU A 130 8.69 7.96 -39.01
CA LEU A 130 7.73 8.91 -39.60
C LEU A 130 6.40 8.97 -38.83
N VAL A 131 5.93 7.83 -38.29
CA VAL A 131 4.69 7.73 -37.51
C VAL A 131 4.90 8.13 -36.03
N LYS A 132 6.06 7.81 -35.43
CA LYS A 132 6.34 8.11 -34.00
C LYS A 132 6.65 9.59 -33.72
N LYS A 133 6.81 10.43 -34.76
CA LYS A 133 7.06 11.88 -34.65
C LYS A 133 5.93 12.77 -35.19
N GLY A 134 4.76 12.21 -35.51
CA GLY A 134 3.54 12.95 -35.83
C GLY A 134 3.65 13.82 -37.09
N LYS A 135 3.87 13.22 -38.26
CA LYS A 135 3.87 13.94 -39.55
C LYS A 135 2.58 13.63 -40.33
N SER A 136 1.87 14.68 -40.73
CA SER A 136 0.73 14.60 -41.65
C SER A 136 1.24 14.57 -43.09
N LEU A 137 1.00 13.47 -43.83
CA LEU A 137 1.22 13.41 -45.27
C LEU A 137 -0.06 13.91 -45.96
N VAL A 138 0.03 15.03 -46.68
CA VAL A 138 -1.11 15.57 -47.43
C VAL A 138 -0.73 15.62 -48.90
N VAL A 139 -1.56 15.01 -49.74
CA VAL A 139 -1.37 14.95 -51.20
C VAL A 139 -2.49 15.74 -51.88
N GLY A 140 -2.11 16.65 -52.77
CA GLY A 140 -3.05 17.46 -53.54
C GLY A 140 -2.65 17.60 -55.01
N PRO A 141 -3.59 17.94 -55.90
CA PRO A 141 -3.30 18.21 -57.30
C PRO A 141 -2.44 19.48 -57.42
N GLY A 142 -1.25 19.37 -58.02
CA GLY A 142 -0.33 20.49 -58.22
C GLY A 142 -0.64 21.24 -59.52
N LYS A 143 -0.73 22.57 -59.47
CA LYS A 143 -0.67 23.39 -60.69
C LYS A 143 0.77 23.38 -61.23
N LYS A 144 0.94 23.25 -62.55
CA LYS A 144 2.26 23.28 -63.23
C LYS A 144 2.99 24.60 -62.98
N SER A 145 3.83 24.65 -61.95
CA SER A 145 4.96 25.58 -61.86
C SER A 145 6.18 24.79 -61.40
N ALA A 146 7.21 24.72 -62.25
CA ALA A 146 8.49 24.13 -61.87
C ALA A 146 9.19 25.09 -60.89
N PHE A 147 9.71 24.55 -59.79
CA PHE A 147 10.64 25.28 -58.91
C PHE A 147 11.87 25.69 -59.73
N GLY A 148 11.93 26.97 -60.10
CA GLY A 148 12.87 27.51 -61.07
C GLY A 148 14.30 27.67 -60.56
N ASN A 149 15.24 27.36 -61.47
CA ASN A 149 16.70 27.47 -61.38
C ASN A 149 17.24 28.73 -60.69
N LYS A 150 18.23 28.54 -59.81
CA LYS A 150 19.41 29.42 -59.74
C LYS A 150 20.66 28.56 -59.62
N ASP A 151 21.43 28.54 -60.70
CA ASP A 151 22.71 27.86 -60.84
C ASP A 151 23.81 28.45 -59.94
N GLY A 152 24.57 27.51 -59.35
CA GLY A 152 26.03 27.45 -59.22
C GLY A 152 26.88 28.71 -59.05
N ARG A 153 27.63 28.75 -57.96
CA ARG A 153 29.10 28.66 -58.00
C ARG A 153 29.65 28.08 -56.70
N GLU A 154 30.62 27.18 -56.90
CA GLU A 154 31.25 26.25 -55.99
C GLU A 154 32.18 26.88 -54.94
N SER A 155 32.68 25.97 -54.08
CA SER A 155 33.94 25.98 -53.33
C SER A 155 33.85 26.52 -51.89
N ASP A 156 34.39 25.88 -50.86
CA ASP A 156 34.87 24.50 -50.66
C ASP A 156 35.43 24.41 -49.22
N TYR A 157 35.57 23.17 -48.72
CA TYR A 157 36.37 22.68 -47.58
C TYR A 157 36.10 23.25 -46.16
N ALA A 158 35.61 22.46 -45.20
CA ALA A 158 36.26 21.37 -44.45
C ALA A 158 37.31 21.84 -43.43
N GLY A 159 37.33 21.24 -42.24
CA GLY A 159 38.54 21.24 -41.42
C GLY A 159 38.32 21.14 -39.91
N ASN A 160 38.64 19.97 -39.37
CA ASN A 160 38.72 19.63 -37.96
C ASN A 160 39.89 20.31 -37.21
N SER A 161 39.81 20.15 -35.89
CA SER A 161 40.87 19.80 -34.92
C SER A 161 41.83 20.85 -34.33
N SER A 162 41.98 20.66 -33.01
CA SER A 162 43.17 20.73 -32.15
C SER A 162 43.76 22.08 -31.72
N GLU A 163 43.80 22.21 -30.38
CA GLU A 163 44.88 22.70 -29.51
C GLU A 163 45.76 23.89 -29.92
N GLY A 164 45.92 24.85 -29.00
CA GLY A 164 46.96 25.87 -29.09
C GLY A 164 46.80 27.02 -28.11
N ASP A 165 47.49 26.88 -26.99
CA ASP A 165 48.05 27.86 -26.04
C ASP A 165 47.83 29.39 -26.21
N GLN A 166 47.57 30.01 -25.05
CA GLN A 166 48.14 31.25 -24.51
C GLN A 166 47.92 32.66 -25.13
N GLN A 167 47.77 33.60 -24.18
CA GLN A 167 48.02 35.06 -24.20
C GLN A 167 46.88 36.04 -24.56
N VAL A 168 46.22 36.50 -23.48
CA VAL A 168 45.89 37.90 -23.09
C VAL A 168 46.92 38.93 -23.64
N PRO A 169 46.65 40.26 -23.85
CA PRO A 169 45.57 41.13 -23.34
C PRO A 169 45.00 42.27 -24.25
N GLN A 170 43.98 42.94 -23.69
CA GLN A 170 43.83 44.40 -23.52
C GLN A 170 43.02 45.29 -24.49
N LYS A 171 42.15 46.05 -23.80
CA LYS A 171 41.73 47.46 -24.01
C LYS A 171 40.75 47.69 -25.18
N THR A 172 39.66 48.46 -25.03
CA THR A 172 39.59 49.75 -24.31
C THR A 172 38.15 50.12 -23.94
N ARG A 173 38.04 50.77 -22.77
CA ARG A 173 36.87 51.45 -22.18
C ARG A 173 36.39 52.68 -22.96
N LYS A 174 35.10 53.05 -22.80
CA LYS A 174 34.56 54.31 -22.19
C LYS A 174 33.04 54.42 -22.51
N TRP A 175 32.10 54.50 -21.55
CA TRP A 175 31.70 55.64 -20.65
C TRP A 175 31.43 56.93 -21.47
N LEU A 176 30.38 57.76 -21.32
CA LEU A 176 29.46 58.14 -20.23
C LEU A 176 28.41 59.14 -20.79
N GLN A 177 27.16 59.11 -20.28
CA GLN A 177 26.28 60.25 -19.82
C GLN A 177 26.03 61.48 -20.74
N LYS A 178 24.93 62.25 -20.72
CA LYS A 178 23.89 62.58 -19.70
C LYS A 178 22.82 63.52 -20.34
N GLU A 179 21.59 63.49 -19.80
CA GLU A 179 20.67 64.62 -19.42
C GLU A 179 20.34 65.77 -20.43
N THR A 180 19.17 66.45 -20.53
CA THR A 180 17.96 66.66 -19.70
C THR A 180 16.89 67.49 -20.46
N LYS A 181 15.59 67.28 -20.12
CA LYS A 181 14.41 68.21 -20.01
C LYS A 181 14.00 69.09 -21.22
N ILE A 182 12.71 69.20 -21.59
CA ILE A 182 11.65 70.06 -20.98
C ILE A 182 10.25 69.61 -21.49
N LEU A 183 9.21 69.73 -20.63
CA LEU A 183 7.75 69.70 -20.88
C LEU A 183 7.19 71.10 -20.49
N PRO A 184 5.99 71.61 -20.93
CA PRO A 184 4.69 70.97 -20.59
C PRO A 184 3.39 71.34 -21.41
N ILE A 185 2.27 70.65 -21.05
CA ILE A 185 0.82 71.05 -21.04
C ILE A 185 -0.17 70.68 -22.20
N ARG A 186 -1.12 69.75 -21.85
CA ARG A 186 -2.58 69.54 -22.20
C ARG A 186 -3.01 69.38 -23.67
N LYS A 187 -3.98 68.54 -24.09
CA LYS A 187 -5.11 67.81 -23.46
C LYS A 187 -5.57 66.68 -24.43
N SER A 188 -6.28 65.70 -23.89
CA SER A 188 -6.82 64.45 -24.44
C SER A 188 -7.73 64.52 -25.68
N ALA A 189 -7.61 63.54 -26.59
CA ALA A 189 -8.59 62.46 -26.85
C ALA A 189 -8.36 61.79 -28.23
N HIS A 190 -8.72 60.51 -28.31
CA HIS A 190 -8.90 59.66 -29.51
C HIS A 190 -7.69 58.93 -30.12
N TYR A 191 -7.68 57.62 -29.86
CA TYR A 191 -6.94 56.58 -30.57
C TYR A 191 -7.39 56.46 -32.04
N PRO A 192 -6.46 56.36 -33.01
CA PRO A 192 -6.77 56.00 -34.39
C PRO A 192 -6.61 54.48 -34.64
N CYS A 193 -7.51 53.93 -35.46
CA CYS A 193 -7.48 52.56 -35.96
C CYS A 193 -6.94 52.48 -37.39
N ARG A 194 -6.28 51.33 -37.69
CA ARG A 194 -5.92 50.73 -39.01
C ARG A 194 -4.71 51.35 -39.73
N LEU A 195 -3.78 50.63 -40.37
CA LEU A 195 -3.63 49.24 -40.86
C LEU A 195 -2.14 48.82 -40.74
N ILE A 196 -1.84 47.50 -40.72
CA ILE A 196 -0.72 46.85 -41.45
C ILE A 196 -0.87 45.32 -41.33
N ASP A 197 -0.51 44.65 -42.42
CA ASP A 197 -0.47 43.22 -42.71
C ASP A 197 0.25 42.32 -41.68
N GLN A 198 -0.28 41.09 -41.52
CA GLN A 198 0.40 39.79 -41.57
C GLN A 198 -0.19 38.74 -40.59
N PRO A 199 -0.29 37.45 -41.00
CA PRO A 199 -1.03 36.41 -40.31
C PRO A 199 -0.15 35.70 -39.27
N GLY A 200 -0.42 35.97 -38.00
CA GLY A 200 0.16 35.22 -36.89
C GLY A 200 -0.81 35.18 -35.73
N ARG A 201 -1.58 34.10 -35.62
CA ARG A 201 -2.16 33.57 -34.36
C ARG A 201 -3.10 32.41 -34.67
N PHE A 202 -2.54 31.21 -34.70
CA PHE A 202 -3.21 29.98 -34.26
C PHE A 202 -2.12 29.05 -33.75
N LEU A 203 -2.44 28.28 -32.70
CA LEU A 203 -1.67 27.24 -32.00
C LEU A 203 -1.41 27.56 -30.51
N SER A 204 -2.47 27.40 -29.72
CA SER A 204 -2.40 26.86 -28.37
C SER A 204 -3.54 25.86 -28.21
N GLY A 205 -3.23 24.61 -27.84
CA GLY A 205 -4.23 23.64 -27.37
C GLY A 205 -4.29 22.35 -28.20
N THR A 206 -3.78 21.28 -27.61
CA THR A 206 -3.81 19.88 -28.06
C THR A 206 -5.20 19.24 -27.91
N CYS A 207 -5.72 18.55 -28.94
CA CYS A 207 -6.41 17.24 -28.87
C CYS A 207 -6.97 16.77 -30.24
N SER A 208 -6.68 15.51 -30.56
CA SER A 208 -7.32 14.58 -31.52
C SER A 208 -7.60 15.02 -32.97
N ASP A 209 -6.97 14.30 -33.91
CA ASP A 209 -7.30 14.31 -35.33
C ASP A 209 -8.72 13.79 -35.60
N SER A 210 -9.54 14.64 -36.20
CA SER A 210 -10.71 14.28 -37.01
C SER A 210 -10.87 15.38 -38.04
N ALA A 211 -10.26 15.21 -39.21
CA ALA A 211 -10.45 16.12 -40.33
C ALA A 211 -11.80 15.82 -41.00
N ILE A 212 -12.79 16.68 -40.76
CA ILE A 212 -13.74 17.26 -41.75
C ILE A 212 -14.39 18.49 -41.09
N VAL A 213 -13.84 19.65 -41.47
CA VAL A 213 -14.46 20.99 -41.52
C VAL A 213 -15.08 21.56 -40.23
N GLN A 214 -14.27 22.26 -39.44
CA GLN A 214 -14.72 23.47 -38.75
C GLN A 214 -14.14 24.68 -39.48
N LYS A 215 -14.93 25.28 -40.37
CA LYS A 215 -14.63 26.62 -40.90
C LYS A 215 -15.13 27.60 -39.85
N GLU A 216 -14.22 28.20 -39.09
CA GLU A 216 -14.55 29.21 -38.08
C GLU A 216 -15.31 30.39 -38.72
N ILE A 217 -16.63 30.41 -38.53
CA ILE A 217 -17.35 31.66 -38.34
C ILE A 217 -17.16 31.98 -36.86
N LYS A 218 -16.38 33.03 -36.54
CA LYS A 218 -16.06 33.41 -35.15
C LYS A 218 -17.29 33.29 -34.24
N GLY A 219 -17.29 32.27 -33.37
CA GLY A 219 -18.19 32.16 -32.22
C GLY A 219 -19.35 31.15 -32.28
N LYS A 220 -19.53 30.33 -33.34
CA LYS A 220 -20.57 29.27 -33.34
C LYS A 220 -20.08 27.96 -33.98
N GLU A 221 -20.23 26.86 -33.26
CA GLU A 221 -19.96 25.48 -33.70
C GLU A 221 -21.01 25.06 -34.75
N ILE A 222 -20.59 24.41 -35.85
CA ILE A 222 -21.45 23.98 -36.97
C ILE A 222 -21.01 22.58 -37.42
N LEU A 223 -21.96 21.70 -37.75
CA LEU A 223 -21.70 20.34 -38.27
C LEU A 223 -22.15 20.22 -39.74
N PHE A 224 -21.60 19.25 -40.47
CA PHE A 224 -22.00 18.94 -41.84
C PHE A 224 -22.85 17.67 -41.88
N TYR A 225 -23.91 17.70 -42.67
CA TYR A 225 -24.75 16.52 -42.91
C TYR A 225 -23.91 15.43 -43.58
N GLY A 226 -23.93 14.21 -43.02
CA GLY A 226 -23.12 13.10 -43.49
C GLY A 226 -21.67 13.10 -43.00
N ALA A 227 -21.27 14.04 -42.12
CA ALA A 227 -19.96 13.99 -41.48
C ALA A 227 -19.90 12.91 -40.39
N PHE A 228 -18.69 12.40 -40.13
CA PHE A 228 -18.43 11.41 -39.09
C PHE A 228 -17.85 12.08 -37.85
N LEU A 229 -18.49 11.88 -36.69
CA LEU A 229 -18.19 12.56 -35.43
C LEU A 229 -17.34 11.71 -34.45
N GLY A 230 -17.04 10.46 -34.80
CA GLY A 230 -16.33 9.50 -33.96
C GLY A 230 -17.17 8.27 -33.60
N SER A 231 -16.66 7.41 -32.73
CA SER A 231 -17.40 6.28 -32.15
C SER A 231 -17.93 6.61 -30.76
N GLU A 232 -18.98 5.91 -30.32
CA GLU A 232 -19.43 6.02 -28.92
C GLU A 232 -18.29 5.64 -27.97
N THR A 233 -18.20 6.34 -26.84
CA THR A 233 -17.18 6.11 -25.81
C THR A 233 -17.85 6.08 -24.43
N ARG A 234 -17.09 5.81 -23.37
CA ARG A 234 -17.62 5.85 -21.99
C ARG A 234 -18.34 7.15 -21.66
N ASN A 235 -17.95 8.28 -22.27
CA ASN A 235 -18.44 9.61 -21.94
C ASN A 235 -19.22 10.26 -23.09
N VAL A 236 -19.43 9.57 -24.23
CA VAL A 236 -20.12 10.11 -25.40
C VAL A 236 -21.11 9.08 -25.94
N GLU A 237 -22.37 9.48 -26.06
CA GLU A 237 -23.44 8.68 -26.64
C GLU A 237 -24.05 9.37 -27.87
N PHE A 238 -24.28 8.63 -28.94
CA PHE A 238 -24.98 9.08 -30.14
C PHE A 238 -26.37 8.47 -30.18
N LYS A 239 -27.40 9.25 -30.46
CA LYS A 239 -28.76 8.72 -30.66
C LYS A 239 -29.42 9.36 -31.86
N ARG A 240 -30.05 8.50 -32.67
CA ARG A 240 -30.85 8.96 -33.81
C ARG A 240 -32.05 9.74 -33.30
N GLY A 241 -32.21 10.97 -33.77
CA GLY A 241 -33.45 11.72 -33.57
C GLY A 241 -34.55 11.12 -34.44
N GLY A 242 -35.61 10.59 -33.83
CA GLY A 242 -36.79 10.08 -34.54
C GLY A 242 -37.67 11.20 -35.11
N GLY A 243 -38.42 10.88 -36.18
CA GLY A 243 -39.31 11.77 -36.97
C GLY A 243 -40.42 12.48 -36.18
N ASP A 244 -41.69 12.41 -36.63
CA ASP A 244 -42.82 13.27 -36.18
C ASP A 244 -43.10 13.33 -34.64
N TYR A 245 -42.35 12.62 -33.80
CA TYR A 245 -42.46 12.55 -32.33
C TYR A 245 -41.14 12.84 -31.57
N LEU A 246 -40.38 13.86 -32.00
CA LEU A 246 -39.11 14.29 -31.38
C LEU A 246 -39.15 14.39 -29.84
N THR A 247 -40.22 14.95 -29.28
CA THR A 247 -40.36 15.20 -27.84
C THR A 247 -40.47 13.91 -27.02
N VAL A 248 -41.12 12.87 -27.55
CA VAL A 248 -41.30 11.59 -26.86
C VAL A 248 -39.98 10.82 -26.82
N THR A 249 -39.28 10.73 -27.95
CA THR A 249 -37.98 10.07 -28.06
C THR A 249 -36.93 10.76 -27.19
N LEU A 250 -36.93 12.10 -27.19
CA LEU A 250 -36.00 12.87 -26.37
C LEU A 250 -36.24 12.66 -24.88
N LYS A 251 -37.50 12.58 -24.44
CA LYS A 251 -37.86 12.32 -23.04
C LYS A 251 -37.24 11.02 -22.53
N HIS A 252 -37.31 9.95 -23.32
CA HIS A 252 -36.77 8.64 -22.96
C HIS A 252 -35.23 8.66 -22.88
N HIS A 253 -34.55 9.21 -23.90
CA HIS A 253 -33.09 9.26 -23.91
C HIS A 253 -32.53 10.17 -22.82
N VAL A 254 -33.15 11.33 -22.59
CA VAL A 254 -32.74 12.24 -21.51
C VAL A 254 -32.87 11.54 -20.17
N ARG A 255 -33.98 10.84 -19.86
CA ARG A 255 -34.12 10.10 -18.59
C ARG A 255 -33.01 9.08 -18.38
N LYS A 256 -32.81 8.20 -19.35
CA LYS A 256 -31.85 7.10 -19.28
C LYS A 256 -30.41 7.60 -19.17
N TYR A 257 -29.99 8.45 -20.10
CA TYR A 257 -28.60 8.86 -20.23
C TYR A 257 -28.23 9.98 -19.24
N MET A 258 -29.14 10.90 -18.89
CA MET A 258 -28.86 11.87 -17.82
C MET A 258 -28.71 11.18 -16.48
N CYS A 259 -29.63 10.28 -16.12
CA CYS A 259 -29.52 9.51 -14.88
C CYS A 259 -28.19 8.72 -14.84
N ALA A 260 -27.85 8.03 -15.93
CA ALA A 260 -26.59 7.28 -16.02
C ALA A 260 -25.34 8.17 -15.93
N PHE A 261 -25.33 9.35 -16.56
CA PHE A 261 -24.19 10.28 -16.53
C PHE A 261 -24.06 11.02 -15.20
N LEU A 262 -25.18 11.39 -14.56
CA LEU A 262 -25.20 11.98 -13.22
C LEU A 262 -24.71 10.99 -12.16
N ASN A 263 -25.05 9.70 -12.31
CA ASN A 263 -24.57 8.62 -11.44
C ASN A 263 -23.16 8.10 -11.82
N SER A 264 -22.45 8.75 -12.75
CA SER A 264 -21.09 8.37 -13.18
C SER A 264 -20.19 9.60 -13.36
N GLU A 265 -19.15 9.52 -14.20
CA GLU A 265 -18.13 10.58 -14.36
C GLU A 265 -18.59 11.77 -15.25
N GLY A 266 -19.90 11.93 -15.48
CA GLY A 266 -20.45 12.87 -16.47
C GLY A 266 -20.33 12.35 -17.91
N GLY A 267 -20.78 13.15 -18.88
CA GLY A 267 -20.77 12.73 -20.29
C GLY A 267 -21.56 13.64 -21.23
N SER A 268 -21.55 13.32 -22.53
CA SER A 268 -22.20 14.08 -23.60
C SER A 268 -23.16 13.18 -24.37
N LEU A 269 -24.44 13.58 -24.46
CA LEU A 269 -25.45 12.95 -25.30
C LEU A 269 -25.67 13.81 -26.55
N PHE A 270 -25.50 13.22 -27.72
CA PHE A 270 -25.76 13.84 -29.01
C PHE A 270 -26.99 13.20 -29.66
N VAL A 271 -28.03 14.00 -29.88
CA VAL A 271 -29.27 13.55 -30.53
C VAL A 271 -29.34 14.15 -31.93
N GLY A 272 -29.48 13.28 -32.95
CA GLY A 272 -29.35 13.63 -34.37
C GLY A 272 -28.09 13.07 -35.04
N VAL A 273 -27.38 12.18 -34.36
CA VAL A 273 -26.22 11.43 -34.86
C VAL A 273 -26.55 9.94 -34.75
N GLU A 274 -26.27 9.17 -35.80
CA GLU A 274 -26.45 7.71 -35.78
C GLU A 274 -25.42 7.04 -34.86
N ASP A 275 -25.70 5.82 -34.38
CA ASP A 275 -24.81 5.09 -33.46
C ASP A 275 -23.41 4.83 -34.07
N ASN A 276 -23.32 4.81 -35.41
CA ASN A 276 -22.06 4.74 -36.15
C ASN A 276 -21.33 6.09 -36.25
N GLY A 277 -21.77 7.15 -35.57
CA GLY A 277 -21.13 8.48 -35.59
C GLY A 277 -21.53 9.38 -36.76
N LEU A 278 -22.45 8.96 -37.64
CA LEU A 278 -22.86 9.74 -38.82
C LEU A 278 -23.88 10.84 -38.47
N VAL A 279 -23.59 12.08 -38.85
CA VAL A 279 -24.47 13.23 -38.60
C VAL A 279 -25.64 13.26 -39.58
N ARG A 280 -26.87 13.13 -39.08
CA ARG A 280 -28.11 13.32 -39.87
C ARG A 280 -28.82 14.62 -39.55
N GLY A 281 -28.68 15.12 -38.32
CA GLY A 281 -29.42 16.27 -37.82
C GLY A 281 -30.92 16.02 -37.69
N ILE A 282 -31.58 16.90 -36.94
CA ILE A 282 -33.02 16.87 -36.66
C ILE A 282 -33.60 18.20 -37.10
N ARG A 283 -34.79 18.19 -37.72
CA ARG A 283 -35.51 19.42 -38.03
C ARG A 283 -35.91 20.10 -36.73
N CYS A 284 -35.34 21.28 -36.46
CA CYS A 284 -35.54 21.98 -35.20
C CYS A 284 -35.56 23.50 -35.44
N ASP A 285 -36.76 24.07 -35.44
CA ASP A 285 -36.96 25.52 -35.53
C ASP A 285 -36.73 26.21 -34.17
N HIS A 286 -36.84 27.53 -34.12
CA HIS A 286 -36.66 28.27 -32.86
C HIS A 286 -37.74 27.95 -31.80
N LYS A 287 -38.96 27.60 -32.21
CA LYS A 287 -40.04 27.22 -31.28
C LYS A 287 -39.78 25.83 -30.69
N ASP A 288 -39.21 24.93 -31.48
CA ASP A 288 -38.84 23.59 -31.07
C ASP A 288 -37.63 23.61 -30.11
N GLU A 289 -36.67 24.53 -30.30
CA GLU A 289 -35.59 24.73 -29.33
C GLU A 289 -36.11 25.08 -27.93
N ASP A 290 -37.05 26.04 -27.85
CA ASP A 290 -37.61 26.47 -26.58
C ASP A 290 -38.46 25.38 -25.94
N ARG A 291 -39.22 24.61 -26.74
CA ARG A 291 -39.93 23.41 -26.27
C ARG A 291 -38.99 22.36 -25.71
N VAL A 292 -37.86 22.11 -26.37
CA VAL A 292 -36.85 21.15 -25.90
C VAL A 292 -36.18 21.62 -24.61
N ARG A 293 -35.83 22.92 -24.51
CA ARG A 293 -35.28 23.50 -23.27
C ARG A 293 -36.24 23.33 -22.10
N LEU A 294 -37.51 23.69 -22.28
CA LEU A 294 -38.54 23.56 -21.25
C LEU A 294 -38.81 22.09 -20.88
N LEU A 295 -38.79 21.17 -21.86
CA LEU A 295 -38.96 19.74 -21.62
C LEU A 295 -37.83 19.18 -20.75
N ILE A 296 -36.57 19.49 -21.08
CA ILE A 296 -35.41 19.00 -20.33
C ILE A 296 -35.40 19.60 -18.91
N ASP A 297 -35.65 20.90 -18.76
CA ASP A 297 -35.74 21.56 -17.44
C ASP A 297 -36.88 20.96 -16.58
N SER A 298 -38.04 20.70 -17.18
CA SER A 298 -39.17 20.08 -16.49
C SER A 298 -38.87 18.63 -16.06
N LEU A 299 -38.13 17.87 -16.87
CA LEU A 299 -37.76 16.48 -16.54
C LEU A 299 -36.75 16.45 -15.40
N LEU A 300 -35.71 17.26 -15.49
CA LEU A 300 -34.62 17.30 -14.52
C LEU A 300 -35.06 17.87 -13.16
N LYS A 301 -36.09 18.72 -13.13
CA LYS A 301 -36.78 19.12 -11.88
C LYS A 301 -37.45 17.96 -11.15
N GLY A 302 -37.87 16.91 -11.87
CA GLY A 302 -38.51 15.72 -11.29
C GLY A 302 -37.54 14.67 -10.77
N PHE A 303 -36.24 14.82 -11.04
CA PHE A 303 -35.22 13.88 -10.56
C PHE A 303 -35.00 14.05 -9.05
N LYS A 304 -34.56 12.97 -8.40
CA LYS A 304 -34.18 12.94 -6.99
C LYS A 304 -32.75 12.45 -6.83
N PRO A 305 -31.83 13.20 -6.19
CA PRO A 305 -31.99 14.58 -5.77
C PRO A 305 -32.20 15.53 -6.97
N GLN A 306 -32.75 16.71 -6.70
CA GLN A 306 -33.05 17.69 -7.75
C GLN A 306 -31.77 18.10 -8.50
N VAL A 307 -31.80 18.02 -9.83
CA VAL A 307 -30.68 18.40 -10.68
C VAL A 307 -30.69 19.91 -10.91
N PHE A 308 -29.64 20.61 -10.48
CA PHE A 308 -29.50 22.04 -10.70
C PHE A 308 -29.05 22.36 -12.14
N PRO A 309 -29.47 23.50 -12.73
CA PRO A 309 -29.05 23.90 -14.08
C PRO A 309 -27.54 24.05 -14.28
N SER A 310 -26.75 24.19 -13.22
CA SER A 310 -25.28 24.20 -13.30
C SER A 310 -24.67 22.83 -13.61
N ALA A 311 -25.43 21.75 -13.46
CA ALA A 311 -24.95 20.38 -13.66
C ALA A 311 -24.93 19.97 -15.14
N TYR A 312 -25.57 20.73 -16.04
CA TYR A 312 -25.63 20.39 -17.46
C TYR A 312 -25.61 21.61 -18.38
N THR A 313 -25.17 21.42 -19.61
CA THR A 313 -25.24 22.41 -20.69
C THR A 313 -25.93 21.83 -21.92
N LEU A 314 -26.86 22.58 -22.50
CA LEU A 314 -27.66 22.19 -23.66
C LEU A 314 -27.36 23.11 -24.84
N ASN A 315 -26.77 22.55 -25.89
CA ASN A 315 -26.39 23.27 -27.11
C ASN A 315 -27.15 22.71 -28.32
N PHE A 316 -27.57 23.61 -29.21
CA PHE A 316 -28.18 23.26 -30.48
C PHE A 316 -27.22 23.61 -31.60
N ILE A 317 -26.61 22.60 -32.22
CA ILE A 317 -25.54 22.77 -33.21
C ILE A 317 -26.16 22.70 -34.61
N PRO A 318 -26.11 23.76 -35.44
CA PRO A 318 -26.64 23.73 -36.80
C PRO A 318 -25.90 22.73 -37.69
N VAL A 319 -26.66 22.06 -38.56
CA VAL A 319 -26.17 21.08 -39.54
C VAL A 319 -26.38 21.62 -40.95
N ILE A 320 -25.29 21.79 -41.71
CA ILE A 320 -25.34 22.27 -43.09
C ILE A 320 -25.40 21.06 -44.05
N LYS A 321 -26.36 21.09 -44.98
CA LYS A 321 -26.39 20.20 -46.15
C LYS A 321 -25.68 20.88 -47.33
N ALA A 322 -24.97 20.10 -48.15
CA ALA A 322 -24.28 20.61 -49.34
C ALA A 322 -25.26 21.23 -50.37
N GLU A 323 -26.52 20.83 -50.32
CA GLU A 323 -27.62 21.34 -51.13
C GLU A 323 -28.52 22.21 -50.24
N ASP A 324 -28.53 23.52 -50.50
CA ASP A 324 -29.11 24.56 -49.66
C ASP A 324 -30.65 24.51 -49.71
N THR A 325 -31.25 23.56 -48.97
CA THR A 325 -32.68 23.21 -49.06
C THR A 325 -33.57 23.98 -48.07
N GLY A 326 -33.04 24.96 -47.33
CA GLY A 326 -33.83 25.76 -46.37
C GLY A 326 -34.39 24.98 -45.17
N ILE A 327 -33.94 23.74 -44.95
CA ILE A 327 -34.35 22.91 -43.80
C ILE A 327 -33.38 23.18 -42.64
N PHE A 328 -33.87 23.78 -41.55
CA PHE A 328 -33.10 24.00 -40.32
C PHE A 328 -32.83 22.68 -39.60
N LEU A 329 -31.76 21.97 -39.99
CA LEU A 329 -31.29 20.78 -39.29
C LEU A 329 -30.33 21.17 -38.16
N LYS A 330 -30.49 20.54 -36.99
CA LYS A 330 -29.62 20.73 -35.82
C LYS A 330 -29.33 19.41 -35.11
N VAL A 331 -28.18 19.31 -34.46
CA VAL A 331 -27.86 18.26 -33.48
C VAL A 331 -28.02 18.85 -32.08
N ILE A 332 -28.73 18.13 -31.22
CA ILE A 332 -28.92 18.52 -29.82
C ILE A 332 -27.77 17.88 -29.03
N ARG A 333 -26.90 18.69 -28.43
CA ARG A 333 -25.83 18.24 -27.54
C ARG A 333 -26.18 18.59 -26.10
N LEU A 334 -26.31 17.58 -25.26
CA LEU A 334 -26.54 17.72 -23.83
C LEU A 334 -25.32 17.17 -23.07
N ASN A 335 -24.58 18.07 -22.42
CA ASN A 335 -23.40 17.73 -21.65
C ASN A 335 -23.74 17.75 -20.16
N VAL A 336 -23.39 16.69 -19.45
CA VAL A 336 -23.47 16.60 -17.99
C VAL A 336 -22.08 16.81 -17.43
N HIS A 337 -21.96 17.79 -16.54
CA HIS A 337 -20.72 18.10 -15.86
C HIS A 337 -20.57 17.17 -14.64
N SER A 338 -19.38 16.59 -14.47
CA SER A 338 -19.04 15.80 -13.29
C SER A 338 -19.16 16.68 -12.03
N SER A 339 -20.14 16.37 -11.19
CA SER A 339 -20.32 16.97 -9.88
C SER A 339 -19.25 16.42 -8.92
N LYS A 340 -18.05 17.03 -8.92
CA LYS A 340 -17.02 16.73 -7.90
C LYS A 340 -17.32 17.34 -6.52
N GLN A 341 -18.44 18.04 -6.35
CA GLN A 341 -18.71 18.87 -5.15
C GLN A 341 -19.82 18.33 -4.23
N GLN A 342 -20.55 17.27 -4.58
CA GLN A 342 -21.53 16.66 -3.69
C GLN A 342 -20.87 15.54 -2.85
N ARG A 343 -20.86 15.75 -1.53
CA ARG A 343 -20.09 15.01 -0.51
C ARG A 343 -20.79 13.76 0.06
N GLU A 344 -21.81 13.22 -0.62
CA GLU A 344 -22.49 11.98 -0.25
C GLU A 344 -22.90 11.22 -1.53
N PRO A 345 -22.93 9.88 -1.55
CA PRO A 345 -23.40 9.14 -2.70
C PRO A 345 -24.94 9.12 -2.71
N LEU A 346 -25.55 10.21 -3.20
CA LEU A 346 -26.96 10.19 -3.57
C LEU A 346 -27.06 9.72 -5.03
N LEU A 347 -27.52 8.48 -5.22
CA LEU A 347 -27.94 8.02 -6.55
C LEU A 347 -29.07 8.92 -7.04
N TYR A 348 -28.91 9.47 -8.25
CA TYR A 348 -29.96 10.13 -8.99
C TYR A 348 -30.97 9.10 -9.49
N GLU A 349 -32.22 9.35 -9.16
CA GLU A 349 -33.41 8.64 -9.58
C GLU A 349 -34.17 9.53 -10.57
N THR A 350 -34.68 8.95 -11.66
CA THR A 350 -35.52 9.69 -12.62
C THR A 350 -36.85 10.10 -11.98
N ASP A 351 -37.60 10.96 -12.66
CA ASP A 351 -38.97 11.33 -12.29
C ASP A 351 -39.96 10.15 -12.26
N GLN A 352 -39.56 8.97 -12.71
CA GLN A 352 -40.34 7.73 -12.72
C GLN A 352 -39.87 6.69 -11.69
N GLY A 353 -38.85 7.01 -10.89
CA GLY A 353 -38.33 6.09 -9.90
C GLY A 353 -37.24 5.13 -10.42
N GLU A 354 -36.67 5.42 -11.58
CA GLU A 354 -35.72 4.52 -12.25
C GLU A 354 -34.28 4.98 -12.01
N ILE A 355 -33.38 4.01 -11.76
CA ILE A 355 -31.95 4.27 -11.59
C ILE A 355 -31.19 3.61 -12.74
N TYR A 356 -30.35 4.39 -13.40
CA TYR A 356 -29.46 3.94 -14.45
C TYR A 356 -28.00 4.22 -14.06
N LEU A 357 -27.11 3.31 -14.43
CA LEU A 357 -25.67 3.41 -14.20
C LEU A 357 -24.92 3.15 -15.50
N ARG A 358 -23.79 3.84 -15.71
CA ARG A 358 -22.90 3.57 -16.84
C ARG A 358 -21.68 2.76 -16.39
N ARG A 359 -21.54 1.53 -16.91
CA ARG A 359 -20.41 0.61 -16.65
C ARG A 359 -19.87 0.05 -17.97
N ASP A 360 -18.55 0.05 -18.13
CA ASP A 360 -17.83 -0.55 -19.28
C ASP A 360 -18.36 -0.10 -20.66
N GLY A 361 -18.67 1.19 -20.78
CA GLY A 361 -19.17 1.79 -22.03
C GLY A 361 -20.68 1.64 -22.27
N SER A 362 -21.38 0.80 -21.51
CA SER A 362 -22.82 0.56 -21.63
C SER A 362 -23.64 1.16 -20.48
N VAL A 363 -24.92 1.48 -20.74
CA VAL A 363 -25.87 1.93 -19.71
C VAL A 363 -26.69 0.74 -19.20
N GLN A 364 -26.52 0.43 -17.91
CA GLN A 364 -27.27 -0.59 -17.17
C GLN A 364 -28.47 0.04 -16.45
N GLY A 365 -29.63 -0.60 -16.56
CA GLY A 365 -30.85 -0.23 -15.83
C GLY A 365 -32.13 -0.34 -16.67
N PRO A 366 -33.32 -0.14 -16.06
CA PRO A 366 -33.51 0.30 -14.68
C PRO A 366 -33.06 -0.78 -13.67
N LEU A 367 -32.28 -0.37 -12.66
CA LEU A 367 -31.73 -1.30 -11.67
C LEU A 367 -32.81 -1.76 -10.70
N THR A 368 -32.79 -3.05 -10.33
CA THR A 368 -33.67 -3.59 -9.29
C THR A 368 -33.20 -3.13 -7.90
N GLY A 369 -34.11 -3.13 -6.92
CA GLY A 369 -33.77 -2.81 -5.52
C GLY A 369 -32.60 -3.63 -4.97
N SER A 370 -32.48 -4.91 -5.37
CA SER A 370 -31.34 -5.77 -5.02
C SER A 370 -30.02 -5.33 -5.66
N ALA A 371 -30.04 -4.90 -6.93
CA ALA A 371 -28.85 -4.40 -7.63
C ALA A 371 -28.37 -3.05 -7.08
N ILE A 372 -29.30 -2.20 -6.62
CA ILE A 372 -29.00 -0.93 -5.95
C ILE A 372 -28.37 -1.19 -4.59
N GLN A 373 -28.92 -2.11 -3.79
CA GLN A 373 -28.33 -2.51 -2.51
C GLN A 373 -26.92 -3.09 -2.69
N GLU A 374 -26.72 -3.93 -3.71
CA GLU A 374 -25.42 -4.51 -4.03
C GLU A 374 -24.41 -3.45 -4.49
N TRP A 375 -24.84 -2.46 -5.27
CA TRP A 375 -23.99 -1.33 -5.69
C TRP A 375 -23.56 -0.45 -4.49
N CYS A 376 -24.51 -0.08 -3.62
CA CYS A 376 -24.21 0.66 -2.40
C CYS A 376 -23.27 -0.13 -1.49
N ARG A 377 -23.49 -1.44 -1.38
CA ARG A 377 -22.62 -2.35 -0.62
C ARG A 377 -21.21 -2.41 -1.21
N GLN A 378 -21.05 -2.47 -2.53
CA GLN A 378 -19.73 -2.51 -3.19
C GLN A 378 -18.92 -1.22 -3.02
N ILE A 379 -19.57 -0.06 -2.99
CA ILE A 379 -18.89 1.23 -2.76
C ILE A 379 -18.53 1.41 -1.29
N LEU A 380 -19.40 0.98 -0.37
CA LEU A 380 -19.17 1.11 1.08
C LEU A 380 -18.24 0.02 1.67
N LYS A 381 -18.06 -1.11 0.98
CA LYS A 381 -17.23 -2.26 1.43
C LYS A 381 -15.82 -2.32 0.85
N GLN A 382 -15.32 -1.27 0.18
CA GLN A 382 -14.00 -1.39 -0.43
C GLN A 382 -12.88 -1.29 0.63
N MET A 383 -12.17 -2.41 0.85
CA MET A 383 -11.01 -2.50 1.73
C MET A 383 -9.97 -1.41 1.42
N LYS A 384 -9.51 -0.70 2.45
CA LYS A 384 -8.43 0.29 2.34
C LYS A 384 -7.14 -0.30 2.88
N TYR A 385 -6.03 -0.02 2.21
CA TYR A 385 -4.71 -0.54 2.57
C TYR A 385 -3.78 0.59 2.94
N ILE A 386 -3.12 0.47 4.09
CA ILE A 386 -2.10 1.42 4.56
C ILE A 386 -0.78 0.66 4.64
N LEU A 387 0.11 0.86 3.67
CA LEU A 387 1.45 0.28 3.67
C LEU A 387 2.41 1.17 4.47
N VAL A 388 3.08 0.61 5.45
CA VAL A 388 4.12 1.26 6.26
C VAL A 388 5.47 0.67 5.88
N THR A 389 6.38 1.50 5.39
CA THR A 389 7.73 1.12 4.95
C THR A 389 8.81 1.75 5.83
N GLY A 390 9.96 1.08 5.95
CA GLY A 390 11.12 1.55 6.71
C GLY A 390 12.20 2.18 5.83
N GLY A 391 12.78 3.28 6.31
CA GLY A 391 13.82 3.98 5.58
C GLY A 391 15.25 3.62 5.99
N VAL A 392 15.80 4.38 6.93
CA VAL A 392 17.27 4.52 7.11
C VAL A 392 17.90 3.39 7.94
N ILE A 393 17.17 2.89 8.94
CA ILE A 393 17.65 1.85 9.87
C ILE A 393 16.53 0.86 10.20
N SER A 394 16.89 -0.39 10.51
CA SER A 394 16.01 -1.31 11.22
C SER A 394 15.79 -0.84 12.66
N GLY A 395 14.71 -1.29 13.32
CA GLY A 395 14.40 -0.87 14.70
C GLY A 395 13.94 0.58 14.87
N ILE A 396 13.61 1.29 13.77
CA ILE A 396 13.11 2.67 13.84
C ILE A 396 11.73 2.79 14.50
N GLY A 397 11.04 1.70 14.80
CA GLY A 397 9.71 1.73 15.43
C GLY A 397 8.56 1.73 14.43
N LYS A 398 8.74 1.06 13.27
CA LYS A 398 7.69 0.84 12.28
C LYS A 398 6.44 0.21 12.90
N GLY A 399 6.60 -0.89 13.65
CA GLY A 399 5.50 -1.55 14.35
C GLY A 399 4.72 -0.62 15.29
N ILE A 400 5.40 0.31 15.98
CA ILE A 400 4.72 1.30 16.85
C ILE A 400 3.93 2.32 16.03
N ILE A 401 4.47 2.81 14.91
CA ILE A 401 3.74 3.75 14.03
C ILE A 401 2.52 3.06 13.41
N ALA A 402 2.71 1.86 12.86
CA ALA A 402 1.65 1.08 12.24
C ALA A 402 0.55 0.71 13.25
N SER A 403 0.91 0.22 14.44
CA SER A 403 -0.06 -0.09 15.49
C SER A 403 -0.77 1.15 16.02
N SER A 404 -0.07 2.29 16.12
CA SER A 404 -0.67 3.57 16.54
C SER A 404 -1.71 4.06 15.53
N ILE A 405 -1.42 3.96 14.22
CA ILE A 405 -2.40 4.29 13.17
C ILE A 405 -3.61 3.36 13.27
N GLY A 406 -3.39 2.06 13.45
CA GLY A 406 -4.47 1.10 13.65
C GLY A 406 -5.34 1.44 14.87
N THR A 407 -4.72 1.83 15.97
CA THR A 407 -5.40 2.27 17.21
C THR A 407 -6.25 3.51 16.98
N ILE A 408 -5.72 4.49 16.24
CA ILE A 408 -6.43 5.73 15.92
C ILE A 408 -7.65 5.43 15.04
N LEU A 409 -7.49 4.61 14.00
CA LEU A 409 -8.59 4.26 13.10
C LEU A 409 -9.64 3.39 13.81
N LYS A 410 -9.24 2.46 14.68
CA LYS A 410 -10.16 1.71 15.54
C LYS A 410 -10.92 2.63 16.50
N SER A 411 -10.25 3.65 17.05
CA SER A 411 -10.91 4.67 17.87
C SER A 411 -11.91 5.55 17.10
N CYS A 412 -11.82 5.56 15.77
CA CYS A 412 -12.79 6.21 14.87
C CYS A 412 -13.99 5.31 14.53
N GLY A 413 -14.08 4.10 15.09
CA GLY A 413 -15.18 3.16 14.84
C GLY A 413 -15.00 2.26 13.62
N LEU A 414 -13.79 2.19 13.04
CA LEU A 414 -13.49 1.33 11.90
C LEU A 414 -12.95 -0.03 12.36
N HIS A 415 -13.32 -1.09 11.65
CA HIS A 415 -12.68 -2.40 11.82
C HIS A 415 -11.32 -2.43 11.13
N VAL A 416 -10.28 -2.78 11.88
CA VAL A 416 -8.89 -2.72 11.43
C VAL A 416 -8.21 -4.07 11.61
N THR A 417 -7.57 -4.55 10.55
CA THR A 417 -6.67 -5.72 10.60
C THR A 417 -5.22 -5.31 10.33
N SER A 418 -4.28 -6.20 10.66
CA SER A 418 -2.86 -5.98 10.44
C SER A 418 -2.21 -7.16 9.71
N ILE A 419 -1.29 -6.86 8.81
CA ILE A 419 -0.43 -7.83 8.15
C ILE A 419 1.02 -7.36 8.30
N LYS A 420 1.86 -8.20 8.90
CA LYS A 420 3.30 -7.96 8.99
C LYS A 420 4.00 -8.79 7.93
N ILE A 421 4.82 -8.13 7.13
CA ILE A 421 5.63 -8.75 6.10
C ILE A 421 7.07 -8.77 6.59
N ASP A 422 7.64 -9.96 6.66
CA ASP A 422 8.98 -10.21 7.12
C ASP A 422 9.87 -10.67 5.97
N PRO A 423 10.89 -9.87 5.60
CA PRO A 423 11.71 -10.19 4.44
C PRO A 423 12.67 -11.37 4.67
N TYR A 424 12.83 -11.85 5.91
CA TYR A 424 13.65 -13.00 6.23
C TYR A 424 13.12 -14.31 5.60
N ILE A 425 14.02 -15.29 5.43
CA ILE A 425 13.74 -16.55 4.71
C ILE A 425 13.01 -17.58 5.58
N ASN A 426 13.21 -17.60 6.90
CA ASN A 426 12.51 -18.53 7.79
C ASN A 426 10.98 -18.49 7.58
N ILE A 427 10.33 -19.65 7.61
CA ILE A 427 8.87 -19.76 7.38
C ILE A 427 8.09 -19.16 8.56
N ASP A 428 8.61 -19.35 9.76
CA ASP A 428 8.09 -18.87 11.04
C ASP A 428 9.25 -18.44 11.96
N ALA A 429 8.91 -17.86 13.10
CA ALA A 429 9.89 -17.42 14.09
C ALA A 429 10.25 -18.52 15.12
N GLY A 430 9.60 -19.69 15.07
CA GLY A 430 9.67 -20.70 16.13
C GLY A 430 11.08 -21.26 16.38
N THR A 431 11.92 -21.24 15.35
CA THR A 431 13.29 -21.73 15.39
C THR A 431 14.33 -20.67 15.76
N PHE A 432 13.91 -19.41 15.98
CA PHE A 432 14.83 -18.34 16.32
C PHE A 432 15.41 -18.48 17.72
N SER A 433 16.68 -18.08 17.85
CA SER A 433 17.27 -17.80 19.15
C SER A 433 16.71 -16.48 19.67
N PRO A 434 16.22 -16.41 20.93
CA PRO A 434 15.75 -15.15 21.51
C PRO A 434 16.78 -14.01 21.55
N TYR A 435 18.07 -14.31 21.36
CA TYR A 435 19.14 -13.31 21.28
C TYR A 435 19.25 -12.60 19.94
N GLU A 436 18.75 -13.19 18.85
CA GLU A 436 18.93 -12.65 17.50
C GLU A 436 17.76 -11.77 17.08
N HIS A 437 16.55 -12.32 17.14
CA HIS A 437 15.33 -11.67 16.65
C HIS A 437 14.33 -11.32 17.77
N GLY A 438 14.76 -11.43 19.03
CA GLY A 438 13.89 -11.23 20.18
C GLY A 438 13.00 -12.44 20.47
N GLU A 439 12.02 -12.24 21.34
CA GLU A 439 11.08 -13.28 21.76
C GLU A 439 10.19 -13.78 20.61
N VAL A 440 9.87 -15.07 20.61
CA VAL A 440 8.85 -15.66 19.72
C VAL A 440 7.47 -15.36 20.28
N PHE A 441 6.62 -14.68 19.52
CA PHE A 441 5.23 -14.44 19.90
C PHE A 441 4.32 -15.56 19.40
N VAL A 442 3.39 -16.02 20.24
CA VAL A 442 2.47 -17.12 19.89
C VAL A 442 1.08 -16.57 19.68
N LEU A 443 0.39 -17.05 18.64
CA LEU A 443 -0.98 -16.71 18.30
C LEU A 443 -1.99 -17.79 18.74
N ASP A 444 -3.28 -17.48 18.65
CA ASP A 444 -4.35 -18.38 19.11
C ASP A 444 -4.37 -19.70 18.33
N ASP A 445 -4.07 -19.66 17.03
CA ASP A 445 -4.03 -20.80 16.12
C ASP A 445 -2.71 -21.59 16.16
N GLY A 446 -1.82 -21.25 17.12
CA GLY A 446 -0.50 -21.86 17.26
C GLY A 446 0.54 -21.32 16.29
N GLY A 447 0.30 -20.18 15.61
CA GLY A 447 1.34 -19.50 14.85
C GLY A 447 2.49 -19.02 15.74
N GLU A 448 3.72 -19.38 15.40
CA GLU A 448 4.94 -18.83 15.97
C GLU A 448 5.44 -17.68 15.09
N VAL A 449 5.31 -16.45 15.57
CA VAL A 449 5.48 -15.24 14.77
C VAL A 449 6.46 -14.26 15.43
N ASP A 450 6.90 -13.29 14.63
CA ASP A 450 7.72 -12.18 15.10
C ASP A 450 7.05 -11.39 16.24
N LEU A 451 7.87 -10.86 17.14
CA LEU A 451 7.47 -10.07 18.32
C LEU A 451 6.60 -8.86 17.93
N ASP A 452 6.84 -8.28 16.76
CA ASP A 452 6.09 -7.12 16.27
C ASP A 452 4.59 -7.41 16.15
N LEU A 453 4.16 -8.65 15.88
CA LEU A 453 2.73 -9.02 15.88
C LEU A 453 2.07 -8.81 17.25
N GLY A 454 2.83 -9.02 18.32
CA GLY A 454 2.36 -8.76 19.68
C GLY A 454 2.05 -7.30 19.94
N ASN A 455 2.70 -6.36 19.24
CA ASN A 455 2.37 -4.93 19.35
C ASN A 455 0.98 -4.63 18.77
N TYR A 456 0.64 -5.22 17.62
CA TYR A 456 -0.67 -5.03 17.00
C TYR A 456 -1.79 -5.59 17.88
N GLU A 457 -1.63 -6.83 18.36
CA GLU A 457 -2.60 -7.44 19.28
C GLU A 457 -2.80 -6.59 20.54
N ARG A 458 -1.72 -6.05 21.12
CA ARG A 458 -1.79 -5.22 22.35
C ARG A 458 -2.45 -3.87 22.14
N PHE A 459 -2.15 -3.20 21.03
CA PHE A 459 -2.60 -1.84 20.76
C PHE A 459 -4.03 -1.81 20.21
N LEU A 460 -4.34 -2.70 19.26
CA LEU A 460 -5.63 -2.73 18.61
C LEU A 460 -6.65 -3.59 19.37
N ASP A 461 -6.22 -4.42 20.33
CA ASP A 461 -7.09 -5.41 20.96
C ASP A 461 -7.79 -6.31 19.93
N ILE A 462 -6.97 -6.95 19.10
CA ILE A 462 -7.38 -7.90 18.04
C ILE A 462 -6.73 -9.26 18.27
N ARG A 463 -7.21 -10.29 17.58
CA ARG A 463 -6.63 -11.64 17.54
C ARG A 463 -6.16 -11.96 16.13
N LEU A 464 -4.84 -12.02 15.96
CA LEU A 464 -4.24 -12.33 14.66
C LEU A 464 -4.06 -13.84 14.50
N THR A 465 -3.96 -14.28 13.25
CA THR A 465 -3.67 -15.66 12.87
C THR A 465 -2.26 -15.78 12.29
N LYS A 466 -1.73 -17.00 12.20
CA LYS A 466 -0.40 -17.26 11.65
C LYS A 466 -0.21 -16.75 10.22
N ASP A 467 -1.29 -16.55 9.47
CA ASP A 467 -1.24 -16.07 8.10
C ASP A 467 -1.19 -14.53 8.00
N ASN A 468 -1.43 -13.81 9.09
CA ASN A 468 -1.16 -12.37 9.21
C ASN A 468 0.34 -12.05 9.25
N ASN A 469 1.19 -13.04 9.56
CA ASN A 469 2.64 -12.96 9.36
C ASN A 469 3.00 -13.56 7.99
N LEU A 470 3.54 -12.74 7.10
CA LEU A 470 3.95 -13.15 5.77
C LEU A 470 5.48 -13.08 5.65
N THR A 471 6.13 -14.23 5.53
CA THR A 471 7.58 -14.30 5.33
C THR A 471 7.96 -14.63 3.88
N THR A 472 9.19 -14.33 3.48
CA THR A 472 9.74 -14.76 2.18
C THR A 472 9.67 -16.28 2.02
N GLY A 473 10.03 -17.03 3.07
CA GLY A 473 9.96 -18.49 3.07
C GLY A 473 8.56 -19.03 2.83
N LYS A 474 7.54 -18.42 3.45
CA LYS A 474 6.14 -18.84 3.31
C LYS A 474 5.64 -18.67 1.87
N ILE A 475 5.96 -17.54 1.22
CA ILE A 475 5.63 -17.31 -0.19
C ILE A 475 6.40 -18.28 -1.10
N TYR A 476 7.70 -18.44 -0.90
CA TYR A 476 8.52 -19.31 -1.75
C TYR A 476 8.07 -20.76 -1.64
N GLN A 477 7.83 -21.25 -0.43
CA GLN A 477 7.28 -22.59 -0.22
C GLN A 477 5.92 -22.77 -0.91
N SER A 478 5.02 -21.79 -0.81
CA SER A 478 3.72 -21.84 -1.48
C SER A 478 3.87 -21.91 -3.00
N VAL A 479 4.79 -21.14 -3.58
CA VAL A 479 4.97 -21.07 -5.04
C VAL A 479 5.66 -22.33 -5.56
N ILE A 480 6.68 -22.84 -4.87
CA ILE A 480 7.34 -24.11 -5.19
C ILE A 480 6.32 -25.26 -5.14
N ASN A 481 5.45 -25.29 -4.13
CA ASN A 481 4.40 -26.33 -4.02
C ASN A 481 3.41 -26.26 -5.19
N LYS A 482 2.94 -25.06 -5.57
CA LYS A 482 2.06 -24.85 -6.74
C LYS A 482 2.71 -25.26 -8.05
N GLU A 483 4.01 -24.98 -8.22
CA GLU A 483 4.80 -25.40 -9.38
C GLU A 483 4.85 -26.92 -9.50
N ARG A 484 5.21 -27.62 -8.42
CA ARG A 484 5.29 -29.10 -8.40
C ARG A 484 3.94 -29.78 -8.64
N LYS A 485 2.84 -29.13 -8.24
CA LYS A 485 1.48 -29.60 -8.51
C LYS A 485 1.02 -29.39 -9.96
N GLY A 486 1.68 -28.49 -10.69
CA GLY A 486 1.34 -28.15 -12.07
C GLY A 486 0.35 -26.99 -12.22
N ASP A 487 0.14 -26.18 -11.17
CA ASP A 487 -0.85 -25.08 -11.18
C ASP A 487 -0.50 -23.96 -12.19
N TYR A 488 0.78 -23.86 -12.59
CA TYR A 488 1.25 -22.92 -13.62
C TYR A 488 1.26 -23.49 -15.04
N LEU A 489 0.62 -24.65 -15.28
CA LEU A 489 0.48 -25.28 -16.60
C LEU A 489 1.82 -25.54 -17.32
N GLY A 490 2.86 -25.89 -16.55
CA GLY A 490 4.20 -26.17 -17.06
C GLY A 490 5.00 -24.96 -17.54
N LYS A 491 4.48 -23.72 -17.36
CA LYS A 491 5.23 -22.50 -17.66
C LYS A 491 6.33 -22.26 -16.62
N THR A 492 7.42 -21.62 -17.05
CA THR A 492 8.51 -21.22 -16.16
C THR A 492 8.03 -20.16 -15.15
N VAL A 493 8.19 -20.48 -13.86
CA VAL A 493 7.88 -19.57 -12.75
C VAL A 493 9.06 -18.63 -12.52
N GLN A 494 8.76 -17.36 -12.21
CA GLN A 494 9.73 -16.27 -12.01
C GLN A 494 9.29 -15.37 -10.85
N VAL A 495 10.19 -14.53 -10.33
CA VAL A 495 9.85 -13.56 -9.27
C VAL A 495 8.73 -12.62 -9.74
N VAL A 496 8.84 -12.05 -10.93
CA VAL A 496 7.76 -11.28 -11.55
C VAL A 496 7.19 -12.08 -12.73
N PRO A 497 5.87 -12.31 -12.80
CA PRO A 497 4.84 -11.85 -11.86
C PRO A 497 4.52 -12.85 -10.73
N HIS A 498 5.02 -14.09 -10.77
CA HIS A 498 4.45 -15.17 -9.94
C HIS A 498 4.63 -15.00 -8.43
N ILE A 499 5.80 -14.54 -7.96
CA ILE A 499 5.99 -14.22 -6.53
C ILE A 499 5.20 -12.97 -6.16
N THR A 500 5.23 -11.94 -7.00
CA THR A 500 4.50 -10.69 -6.74
C THR A 500 2.99 -10.87 -6.72
N ASP A 501 2.45 -11.75 -7.55
CA ASP A 501 1.03 -12.13 -7.59
C ASP A 501 0.67 -12.93 -6.34
N ALA A 502 1.51 -13.90 -5.94
CA ALA A 502 1.30 -14.67 -4.72
C ALA A 502 1.25 -13.78 -3.46
N ILE A 503 2.11 -12.76 -3.37
CA ILE A 503 2.09 -11.76 -2.29
C ILE A 503 0.77 -10.98 -2.30
N GLN A 504 0.38 -10.46 -3.47
CA GLN A 504 -0.86 -9.67 -3.60
C GLN A 504 -2.11 -10.50 -3.25
N GLU A 505 -2.18 -11.74 -3.74
CA GLU A 505 -3.26 -12.68 -3.43
C GLU A 505 -3.32 -13.01 -1.94
N TRP A 506 -2.16 -13.15 -1.29
CA TRP A 506 -2.08 -13.36 0.15
C TRP A 506 -2.67 -12.19 0.92
N VAL A 507 -2.19 -10.97 0.63
CA VAL A 507 -2.64 -9.74 1.29
C VAL A 507 -4.14 -9.54 1.10
N MET A 508 -4.67 -9.69 -0.11
CA MET A 508 -6.10 -9.54 -0.38
C MET A 508 -6.96 -10.52 0.41
N ARG A 509 -6.54 -11.78 0.50
CA ARG A 509 -7.27 -12.82 1.22
C ARG A 509 -7.25 -12.57 2.72
N GLN A 510 -6.07 -12.31 3.28
CA GLN A 510 -5.89 -12.14 4.72
C GLN A 510 -6.53 -10.85 5.24
N ALA A 511 -6.55 -9.78 4.43
CA ALA A 511 -7.20 -8.53 4.81
C ALA A 511 -8.72 -8.70 5.05
N GLN A 512 -9.36 -9.66 4.39
CA GLN A 512 -10.80 -9.91 4.51
C GLN A 512 -11.17 -10.79 5.71
N ILE A 513 -10.19 -11.46 6.34
CA ILE A 513 -10.45 -12.35 7.47
C ILE A 513 -10.74 -11.49 8.71
N PRO A 514 -11.88 -11.69 9.39
CA PRO A 514 -12.17 -11.02 10.65
C PRO A 514 -11.15 -11.36 11.73
N VAL A 515 -10.70 -10.34 12.45
CA VAL A 515 -9.73 -10.45 13.57
C VAL A 515 -10.30 -9.93 14.90
N ASP A 516 -11.50 -9.37 14.86
CA ASP A 516 -12.29 -8.94 16.01
C ASP A 516 -13.29 -10.04 16.41
N GLU A 517 -13.73 -10.04 17.66
CA GLU A 517 -14.65 -11.05 18.22
C GLU A 517 -16.05 -11.02 17.58
N ASP A 518 -16.42 -9.91 16.93
CA ASP A 518 -17.72 -9.74 16.27
C ASP A 518 -17.82 -10.43 14.89
N GLY A 519 -16.70 -10.93 14.36
CA GLY A 519 -16.65 -11.63 13.08
C GLY A 519 -16.91 -10.74 11.87
N ILE A 520 -16.80 -9.42 12.00
CA ILE A 520 -17.04 -8.47 10.90
C ILE A 520 -15.79 -8.33 10.02
N GLU A 521 -16.00 -8.31 8.70
CA GLU A 521 -14.93 -8.07 7.73
C GLU A 521 -14.28 -6.68 7.97
N PRO A 522 -12.94 -6.61 8.07
CA PRO A 522 -12.25 -5.34 8.28
C PRO A 522 -12.49 -4.33 7.15
N GLN A 523 -12.42 -3.04 7.48
CA GLN A 523 -12.51 -1.96 6.47
C GLN A 523 -11.14 -1.41 6.10
N VAL A 524 -10.17 -1.50 7.02
CA VAL A 524 -8.80 -1.05 6.82
C VAL A 524 -7.82 -2.16 7.18
N CYS A 525 -6.86 -2.41 6.29
CA CYS A 525 -5.72 -3.28 6.54
C CYS A 525 -4.45 -2.43 6.65
N VAL A 526 -3.85 -2.42 7.84
CA VAL A 526 -2.52 -1.84 8.05
C VAL A 526 -1.48 -2.90 7.71
N ILE A 527 -0.59 -2.60 6.77
CA ILE A 527 0.45 -3.51 6.32
C ILE A 527 1.79 -2.92 6.74
N GLU A 528 2.57 -3.64 7.54
CA GLU A 528 3.95 -3.28 7.83
C GLU A 528 4.90 -4.10 6.97
N LEU A 529 5.70 -3.43 6.16
CA LEU A 529 6.85 -4.03 5.50
C LEU A 529 8.08 -3.93 6.41
N GLY A 530 8.49 -5.07 6.95
CA GLY A 530 9.71 -5.28 7.71
C GLY A 530 10.98 -4.94 6.93
N GLY A 531 12.14 -4.95 7.61
CA GLY A 531 13.41 -4.57 7.00
C GLY A 531 13.51 -3.07 6.63
N THR A 532 14.40 -2.75 5.70
CA THR A 532 14.55 -1.40 5.15
C THR A 532 14.36 -1.39 3.64
N VAL A 533 14.01 -0.21 3.11
CA VAL A 533 13.92 0.01 1.66
C VAL A 533 15.32 0.12 1.08
N GLY A 534 15.60 -0.69 0.05
CA GLY A 534 16.92 -0.80 -0.60
C GLY A 534 17.61 -2.14 -0.36
N ASP A 535 17.14 -2.92 0.61
CA ASP A 535 17.64 -4.28 0.85
C ASP A 535 17.16 -5.24 -0.26
N ILE A 536 18.02 -6.21 -0.61
CA ILE A 536 17.73 -7.24 -1.62
C ILE A 536 16.48 -8.05 -1.25
N GLU A 537 16.33 -8.35 0.05
CA GLU A 537 15.20 -9.13 0.58
C GLU A 537 13.85 -8.42 0.41
N SER A 538 13.85 -7.07 0.45
CA SER A 538 12.64 -6.25 0.33
C SER A 538 12.20 -6.04 -1.13
N MET A 539 13.07 -6.30 -2.12
CA MET A 539 12.79 -6.00 -3.53
C MET A 539 11.51 -6.68 -4.07
N PRO A 540 11.24 -7.98 -3.82
CA PRO A 540 10.03 -8.63 -4.32
C PRO A 540 8.75 -8.02 -3.73
N PHE A 541 8.77 -7.63 -2.45
CA PHE A 541 7.62 -7.05 -1.78
C PHE A 541 7.31 -5.63 -2.28
N ILE A 542 8.34 -4.79 -2.47
CA ILE A 542 8.15 -3.44 -2.99
C ILE A 542 7.59 -3.49 -4.41
N GLU A 543 8.10 -4.39 -5.27
CA GLU A 543 7.55 -4.58 -6.62
C GLU A 543 6.11 -5.10 -6.58
N ALA A 544 5.78 -6.01 -5.65
CA ALA A 544 4.41 -6.48 -5.45
C ALA A 544 3.46 -5.32 -5.09
N PHE A 545 3.85 -4.44 -4.15
CA PHE A 545 3.03 -3.29 -3.77
C PHE A 545 2.99 -2.19 -4.83
N ARG A 546 4.05 -2.05 -5.64
CA ARG A 546 4.07 -1.17 -6.80
C ARG A 546 3.00 -1.57 -7.81
N GLN A 547 2.77 -2.86 -8.04
CA GLN A 547 1.68 -3.36 -8.89
C GLN A 547 0.33 -3.26 -8.17
N PHE A 548 0.30 -3.58 -6.87
CA PHE A 548 -0.90 -3.59 -6.05
C PHE A 548 -1.65 -2.26 -6.02
N GLN A 549 -0.94 -1.12 -5.93
CA GLN A 549 -1.56 0.21 -5.92
C GLN A 549 -2.44 0.47 -7.16
N PHE A 550 -2.07 -0.10 -8.31
CA PHE A 550 -2.87 0.02 -9.54
C PHE A 550 -4.07 -0.93 -9.53
N LYS A 551 -3.90 -2.12 -8.93
CA LYS A 551 -4.95 -3.14 -8.82
C LYS A 551 -6.09 -2.70 -7.91
N VAL A 552 -5.78 -2.07 -6.76
CA VAL A 552 -6.80 -1.62 -5.80
C VAL A 552 -7.31 -0.20 -6.02
N LYS A 553 -6.67 0.56 -6.92
CA LYS A 553 -6.86 2.00 -7.18
C LYS A 553 -6.25 2.91 -6.10
N ARG A 554 -6.03 4.17 -6.50
CA ARG A 554 -5.32 5.20 -5.72
C ARG A 554 -6.01 5.47 -4.38
N GLU A 555 -7.32 5.63 -4.37
CA GLU A 555 -8.15 5.95 -3.20
C GLU A 555 -8.24 4.82 -2.16
N ASN A 556 -7.74 3.62 -2.48
CA ASN A 556 -7.76 2.47 -1.58
C ASN A 556 -6.36 2.07 -1.08
N PHE A 557 -5.32 2.80 -1.48
CA PHE A 557 -3.95 2.52 -1.08
C PHE A 557 -3.27 3.79 -0.59
N CYS A 558 -2.72 3.76 0.62
CA CYS A 558 -1.94 4.82 1.23
C CYS A 558 -0.57 4.29 1.63
N ASN A 559 0.49 5.07 1.39
CA ASN A 559 1.85 4.68 1.73
C ASN A 559 2.47 5.62 2.78
N ILE A 560 2.99 5.04 3.85
CA ILE A 560 3.62 5.76 4.96
C ILE A 560 5.08 5.33 5.00
N HIS A 561 5.97 6.31 4.95
CA HIS A 561 7.40 6.04 5.00
C HIS A 561 8.00 6.55 6.30
N VAL A 562 8.49 5.62 7.14
CA VAL A 562 9.09 5.93 8.43
C VAL A 562 10.61 6.08 8.26
N SER A 563 11.13 7.26 8.57
CA SER A 563 12.51 7.64 8.33
C SER A 563 13.17 8.27 9.56
N LEU A 564 14.49 8.13 9.69
CA LEU A 564 15.26 8.67 10.81
C LEU A 564 15.81 10.04 10.43
N VAL A 565 15.57 11.03 11.29
CA VAL A 565 16.21 12.34 11.23
C VAL A 565 17.24 12.41 12.37
N PRO A 566 18.50 12.02 12.13
CA PRO A 566 19.51 12.04 13.17
C PRO A 566 19.93 13.47 13.53
N GLN A 567 20.26 13.67 14.80
CA GLN A 567 20.79 14.91 15.33
C GLN A 567 22.10 14.59 16.08
N PRO A 568 23.26 14.64 15.41
CA PRO A 568 24.54 14.37 16.06
C PRO A 568 24.77 15.32 17.23
N SER A 569 25.09 14.78 18.41
CA SER A 569 25.29 15.57 19.64
C SER A 569 26.42 16.60 19.51
N SER A 570 27.38 16.37 18.61
CA SER A 570 28.50 17.29 18.34
C SER A 570 28.09 18.57 17.60
N THR A 571 27.02 18.53 16.80
CA THR A 571 26.58 19.69 16.00
C THR A 571 25.22 20.24 16.45
N GLY A 572 24.39 19.40 17.08
CA GLY A 572 23.04 19.78 17.49
C GLY A 572 22.06 20.05 16.34
N GLU A 573 22.48 19.90 15.08
CA GLU A 573 21.64 20.19 13.91
C GLU A 573 20.90 18.92 13.45
N GLN A 574 19.59 19.03 13.24
CA GLN A 574 18.76 17.96 12.71
C GLN A 574 19.07 17.73 11.22
N LYS A 575 19.60 16.54 10.87
CA LYS A 575 20.06 16.23 9.51
C LYS A 575 19.00 15.45 8.73
N THR A 576 18.46 16.10 7.70
CA THR A 576 17.41 15.53 6.82
C THR A 576 17.94 14.64 5.69
N LYS A 577 19.26 14.58 5.48
CA LYS A 577 19.85 13.92 4.30
C LYS A 577 19.53 12.42 4.19
N PRO A 578 19.55 11.64 5.28
CA PRO A 578 19.16 10.24 5.23
C PRO A 578 17.73 10.04 4.74
N THR A 579 16.77 10.86 5.22
CA THR A 579 15.38 10.84 4.76
C THR A 579 15.25 11.12 3.27
N GLN A 580 15.98 12.11 2.75
CA GLN A 580 15.96 12.44 1.32
C GLN A 580 16.42 11.27 0.44
N ASN A 581 17.50 10.60 0.84
CA ASN A 581 18.04 9.46 0.10
C ASN A 581 17.09 8.26 0.15
N SER A 582 16.50 7.99 1.31
CA SER A 582 15.57 6.89 1.50
C SER A 582 14.27 7.06 0.70
N VAL A 583 13.72 8.28 0.67
CA VAL A 583 12.55 8.59 -0.19
C VAL A 583 12.91 8.53 -1.68
N ARG A 584 14.13 8.92 -2.07
CA ARG A 584 14.58 8.76 -3.46
C ARG A 584 14.62 7.29 -3.87
N GLU A 585 15.10 6.41 -2.98
CA GLU A 585 15.15 4.97 -3.24
C GLU A 585 13.74 4.39 -3.36
N LEU A 586 12.84 4.70 -2.41
CA LEU A 586 11.45 4.25 -2.44
C LEU A 586 10.73 4.67 -3.75
N ARG A 587 10.94 5.91 -4.19
CA ARG A 587 10.40 6.42 -5.47
C ARG A 587 11.04 5.75 -6.68
N GLY A 588 12.34 5.45 -6.62
CA GLY A 588 13.06 4.70 -7.66
C GLY A 588 12.47 3.30 -7.88
N LEU A 589 11.93 2.69 -6.81
CA LEU A 589 11.23 1.40 -6.85
C LEU A 589 9.73 1.54 -7.19
N GLY A 590 9.23 2.76 -7.44
CA GLY A 590 7.89 3.01 -7.95
C GLY A 590 6.80 3.22 -6.89
N LEU A 591 7.17 3.40 -5.62
CA LEU A 591 6.26 3.80 -4.55
C LEU A 591 6.50 5.26 -4.15
N SER A 592 5.44 6.05 -4.02
CA SER A 592 5.53 7.41 -3.51
C SER A 592 4.95 7.48 -2.10
N PRO A 593 5.62 8.12 -1.12
CA PRO A 593 5.06 8.28 0.21
C PRO A 593 3.93 9.30 0.19
N ASP A 594 2.81 8.96 0.83
CA ASP A 594 1.68 9.84 1.11
C ASP A 594 1.92 10.61 2.43
N LEU A 595 2.49 9.93 3.43
CA LEU A 595 2.97 10.50 4.68
C LEU A 595 4.44 10.14 4.92
N ILE A 596 5.20 11.08 5.47
CA ILE A 596 6.58 10.85 5.90
C ILE A 596 6.62 11.02 7.42
N VAL A 597 6.89 9.93 8.11
CA VAL A 597 7.01 9.92 9.57
C VAL A 597 8.48 9.99 9.93
N CYS A 598 8.89 11.11 10.49
CA CYS A 598 10.26 11.39 10.87
C CYS A 598 10.47 11.07 12.35
N ARG A 599 11.17 9.96 12.64
CA ARG A 599 11.65 9.66 13.98
C ARG A 599 12.88 10.51 14.30
N CYS A 600 12.87 11.16 15.46
CA CYS A 600 13.91 12.09 15.92
C CYS A 600 14.01 12.07 17.45
N SER A 601 15.08 12.62 18.01
CA SER A 601 15.21 12.71 19.48
C SER A 601 14.54 13.94 20.06
N THR A 602 14.55 15.05 19.32
CA THR A 602 13.87 16.30 19.68
C THR A 602 12.79 16.63 18.64
N PRO A 603 11.74 17.40 19.00
CA PRO A 603 10.74 17.86 18.03
C PRO A 603 11.39 18.54 16.82
N LEU A 604 10.87 18.29 15.62
CA LEU A 604 11.40 18.87 14.39
C LEU A 604 11.15 20.38 14.32
N ASP A 605 12.19 21.12 13.94
CA ASP A 605 12.07 22.54 13.60
C ASP A 605 11.19 22.72 12.34
N THR A 606 10.46 23.83 12.27
CA THR A 606 9.62 24.15 11.09
C THR A 606 10.44 24.19 9.80
N SER A 607 11.65 24.76 9.85
CA SER A 607 12.57 24.81 8.70
C SER A 607 13.01 23.43 8.23
N VAL A 608 13.15 22.47 9.15
CA VAL A 608 13.50 21.08 8.87
C VAL A 608 12.32 20.37 8.21
N LYS A 609 11.09 20.60 8.70
CA LYS A 609 9.86 20.09 8.07
C LYS A 609 9.68 20.62 6.64
N GLU A 610 9.82 21.93 6.44
CA GLU A 610 9.75 22.57 5.11
C GLU A 610 10.80 22.00 4.15
N LYS A 611 12.03 21.79 4.65
CA LYS A 611 13.10 21.16 3.88
C LYS A 611 12.73 19.73 3.46
N ILE A 612 12.21 18.91 4.38
CA ILE A 612 11.80 17.54 4.06
C ILE A 612 10.67 17.56 3.02
N SER A 613 9.66 18.41 3.22
CA SER A 613 8.55 18.63 2.27
C SER A 613 9.08 18.94 0.86
N MET A 614 9.92 19.96 0.72
CA MET A 614 10.47 20.38 -0.56
C MET A 614 11.31 19.29 -1.25
N PHE A 615 12.17 18.57 -0.51
CA PHE A 615 13.05 17.56 -1.11
C PHE A 615 12.36 16.21 -1.37
N CYS A 616 11.33 15.88 -0.59
CA CYS A 616 10.61 14.62 -0.72
C CYS A 616 9.35 14.73 -1.60
N HIS A 617 8.97 15.95 -1.99
CA HIS A 617 7.80 16.28 -2.81
C HIS A 617 6.47 15.89 -2.14
N VAL A 618 6.33 16.26 -0.87
CA VAL A 618 5.12 16.12 -0.06
C VAL A 618 4.77 17.47 0.56
N GLU A 619 3.50 17.72 0.89
CA GLU A 619 3.08 18.93 1.59
C GLU A 619 3.65 18.98 3.03
N PRO A 620 3.87 20.16 3.62
CA PRO A 620 4.41 20.29 4.98
C PRO A 620 3.58 19.55 6.03
N GLU A 621 2.26 19.50 5.88
CA GLU A 621 1.33 18.81 6.79
C GLU A 621 1.50 17.28 6.74
N GLN A 622 2.10 16.75 5.68
CA GLN A 622 2.37 15.31 5.50
C GLN A 622 3.68 14.86 6.18
N VAL A 623 4.46 15.81 6.71
CA VAL A 623 5.71 15.55 7.45
C VAL A 623 5.41 15.47 8.95
N ILE A 624 5.24 14.24 9.43
CA ILE A 624 4.86 13.95 10.81
C ILE A 624 6.12 13.76 11.66
N CYS A 625 6.24 14.51 12.74
CA CYS A 625 7.36 14.44 13.67
C CYS A 625 7.03 13.47 14.80
N VAL A 626 7.81 12.41 14.98
CA VAL A 626 7.71 11.52 16.14
C VAL A 626 9.01 11.57 16.91
N HIS A 627 9.04 12.35 17.99
CA HIS A 627 10.23 12.48 18.83
C HIS A 627 10.27 11.37 19.89
N ASP A 628 11.42 11.20 20.55
CA ASP A 628 11.55 10.26 21.66
C ASP A 628 10.61 10.67 22.81
N VAL A 629 9.62 9.83 23.11
CA VAL A 629 8.59 10.04 24.14
C VAL A 629 8.88 9.19 25.38
N SER A 630 8.32 9.58 26.53
CA SER A 630 8.44 8.84 27.80
C SER A 630 7.85 7.42 27.73
N SER A 631 6.78 7.25 26.94
CA SER A 631 6.06 6.00 26.77
C SER A 631 5.52 5.81 25.36
N ILE A 632 5.52 4.57 24.88
CA ILE A 632 4.94 4.19 23.59
C ILE A 632 3.45 4.55 23.48
N TYR A 633 2.75 4.65 24.62
CA TYR A 633 1.33 5.02 24.66
C TYR A 633 1.05 6.48 24.30
N ARG A 634 2.09 7.34 24.26
CA ARG A 634 1.97 8.73 23.79
C ARG A 634 1.92 8.84 22.27
N VAL A 635 2.45 7.84 21.55
CA VAL A 635 2.60 7.91 20.08
C VAL A 635 1.26 8.06 19.36
N PRO A 636 0.18 7.31 19.68
CA PRO A 636 -1.13 7.53 19.05
C PRO A 636 -1.67 8.96 19.23
N LEU A 637 -1.49 9.53 20.42
CA LEU A 637 -1.94 10.89 20.74
C LEU A 637 -1.16 11.95 19.95
N LEU A 638 0.15 11.75 19.84
CA LEU A 638 1.03 12.65 19.10
C LEU A 638 0.80 12.61 17.58
N LEU A 639 0.37 11.46 17.04
CA LEU A 639 -0.09 11.36 15.64
C LEU A 639 -1.46 12.02 15.44
N GLU A 640 -2.38 11.89 16.40
CA GLU A 640 -3.67 12.57 16.37
C GLU A 640 -3.50 14.09 16.39
N GLU A 641 -2.66 14.63 17.28
CA GLU A 641 -2.36 16.06 17.39
C GLU A 641 -1.80 16.66 16.10
N GLN A 642 -1.16 15.85 15.25
CA GLN A 642 -0.60 16.27 13.96
C GLN A 642 -1.56 16.10 12.78
N GLY A 643 -2.85 15.82 13.02
CA GLY A 643 -3.88 15.85 11.98
C GLY A 643 -3.93 14.61 11.08
N VAL A 644 -3.29 13.51 11.48
CA VAL A 644 -3.23 12.25 10.69
C VAL A 644 -4.62 11.69 10.36
N VAL A 645 -5.62 11.89 11.23
CA VAL A 645 -6.98 11.39 10.98
C VAL A 645 -7.68 12.13 9.85
N ASP A 646 -7.58 13.46 9.84
CA ASP A 646 -8.16 14.26 8.76
C ASP A 646 -7.47 13.94 7.43
N TYR A 647 -6.17 13.65 7.47
CA TYR A 647 -5.44 13.18 6.29
C TYR A 647 -6.03 11.87 5.73
N PHE A 648 -6.17 10.82 6.55
CA PHE A 648 -6.72 9.55 6.08
C PHE A 648 -8.18 9.66 5.61
N ARG A 649 -8.99 10.48 6.29
CA ARG A 649 -10.35 10.77 5.87
C ARG A 649 -10.40 11.26 4.42
N HIS A 650 -9.53 12.20 4.06
CA HIS A 650 -9.49 12.75 2.70
C HIS A 650 -8.74 11.87 1.70
N ARG A 651 -7.65 11.21 2.11
CA ARG A 651 -6.78 10.43 1.21
C ARG A 651 -7.38 9.08 0.83
N LEU A 652 -8.11 8.45 1.74
CA LEU A 652 -8.70 7.10 1.59
C LEU A 652 -10.22 7.10 1.49
N ASP A 653 -10.86 8.28 1.57
CA ASP A 653 -12.32 8.44 1.59
C ASP A 653 -12.99 7.57 2.68
N LEU A 654 -12.43 7.64 3.89
CA LEU A 654 -12.91 6.85 5.03
C LEU A 654 -14.14 7.50 5.67
N PRO A 655 -15.16 6.71 6.06
CA PRO A 655 -16.39 7.19 6.69
C PRO A 655 -16.16 7.53 8.18
N ILE A 656 -15.29 8.51 8.45
CA ILE A 656 -14.93 8.92 9.81
C ILE A 656 -15.85 10.05 10.28
N GLU A 657 -16.68 9.74 11.28
CA GLU A 657 -17.52 10.72 11.96
C GLU A 657 -16.72 11.59 12.94
N LYS A 658 -17.15 12.84 13.13
CA LYS A 658 -16.54 13.78 14.08
C LYS A 658 -17.12 13.59 15.50
N GLN A 659 -17.09 12.37 16.01
CA GLN A 659 -17.54 12.08 17.38
C GLN A 659 -16.37 12.09 18.38
N PRO A 660 -16.62 12.34 19.68
CA PRO A 660 -15.60 12.22 20.72
C PRO A 660 -15.05 10.79 20.79
N ARG A 661 -13.73 10.65 20.62
CA ARG A 661 -13.05 9.34 20.56
C ARG A 661 -12.85 8.78 21.98
N ARG A 662 -13.89 8.15 22.54
CA ARG A 662 -13.88 7.58 23.91
C ARG A 662 -12.70 6.65 24.17
N MET A 663 -12.33 5.83 23.18
CA MET A 663 -11.17 4.94 23.28
C MET A 663 -9.87 5.73 23.47
N LEU A 664 -9.67 6.80 22.69
CA LEU A 664 -8.45 7.60 22.73
C LEU A 664 -8.32 8.43 24.02
N MET A 665 -9.44 8.79 24.65
CA MET A 665 -9.44 9.35 26.01
C MET A 665 -8.82 8.37 27.03
N LYS A 666 -9.16 7.08 26.97
CA LYS A 666 -8.54 6.06 27.84
C LYS A 666 -7.03 5.94 27.61
N TRP A 667 -6.58 6.05 26.36
CA TRP A 667 -5.16 6.09 26.01
C TRP A 667 -4.46 7.31 26.59
N LYS A 668 -5.10 8.48 26.53
CA LYS A 668 -4.60 9.71 27.15
C LYS A 668 -4.47 9.58 28.66
N GLU A 669 -5.51 9.12 29.34
CA GLU A 669 -5.49 8.88 30.80
C GLU A 669 -4.39 7.90 31.20
N MET A 670 -4.21 6.84 30.40
CA MET A 670 -3.15 5.86 30.61
C MET A 670 -1.75 6.45 30.44
N ALA A 671 -1.51 7.21 29.38
CA ALA A 671 -0.24 7.89 29.14
C ALA A 671 0.06 8.93 30.25
N ASP A 672 -0.93 9.73 30.64
CA ASP A 672 -0.78 10.74 31.70
C ASP A 672 -0.56 10.10 33.08
N ARG A 673 -1.04 8.87 33.31
CA ARG A 673 -0.73 8.10 34.53
C ARG A 673 0.71 7.61 34.52
N TYR A 674 1.19 7.11 33.39
CA TYR A 674 2.56 6.62 33.24
C TYR A 674 3.59 7.69 33.61
N ASP A 675 3.35 8.94 33.20
CA ASP A 675 4.25 10.07 33.51
C ASP A 675 4.21 10.51 35.00
N ARG A 676 3.18 10.10 35.76
CA ARG A 676 2.93 10.52 37.15
C ARG A 676 3.19 9.41 38.19
N LEU A 677 3.86 8.33 37.82
CA LEU A 677 4.15 7.21 38.73
C LEU A 677 5.22 7.62 39.76
N LEU A 678 4.88 7.51 41.05
CA LEU A 678 5.76 7.91 42.17
C LEU A 678 6.27 6.71 42.98
N GLU A 679 5.39 5.75 43.31
CA GLU A 679 5.76 4.56 44.07
C GLU A 679 6.47 3.56 43.15
N THR A 680 7.54 2.91 43.61
CA THR A 680 8.30 1.92 42.82
C THR A 680 7.97 0.51 43.31
N CYS A 681 7.79 -0.44 42.38
CA CYS A 681 7.69 -1.87 42.67
C CYS A 681 8.84 -2.58 41.96
N SER A 682 9.70 -3.28 42.72
CA SER A 682 10.87 -3.94 42.16
C SER A 682 10.65 -5.44 41.96
N ILE A 683 10.83 -5.92 40.73
CA ILE A 683 10.66 -7.34 40.37
C ILE A 683 11.99 -7.89 39.87
N ALA A 684 12.46 -8.99 40.47
CA ALA A 684 13.61 -9.74 39.98
C ALA A 684 13.18 -10.68 38.85
N LEU A 685 13.70 -10.44 37.64
CA LEU A 685 13.51 -11.32 36.49
C LEU A 685 14.73 -12.23 36.36
N VAL A 686 14.58 -13.49 36.74
CA VAL A 686 15.65 -14.49 36.75
C VAL A 686 15.63 -15.27 35.43
N GLY A 687 16.36 -14.74 34.45
CA GLY A 687 16.31 -15.19 33.06
C GLY A 687 17.65 -15.74 32.57
N LYS A 688 17.60 -16.40 31.41
CA LYS A 688 18.78 -16.85 30.67
C LYS A 688 19.29 -15.77 29.70
N TYR A 689 18.37 -14.93 29.21
CA TYR A 689 18.59 -13.95 28.14
C TYR A 689 18.56 -12.50 28.67
N THR A 690 19.38 -12.17 29.66
CA THR A 690 19.31 -10.87 30.36
C THR A 690 20.07 -9.72 29.70
N LYS A 691 20.91 -10.00 28.69
CA LYS A 691 21.71 -8.98 28.00
C LYS A 691 20.90 -8.11 27.04
N PHE A 692 19.85 -8.65 26.45
CA PHE A 692 18.98 -7.96 25.50
C PHE A 692 17.58 -7.88 26.11
N SER A 693 17.05 -6.67 26.24
CA SER A 693 15.68 -6.44 26.75
C SER A 693 14.63 -7.17 25.91
N ASP A 694 14.88 -7.29 24.62
CA ASP A 694 13.90 -7.74 23.64
C ASP A 694 13.62 -9.25 23.72
N SER A 695 14.52 -10.02 24.34
CA SER A 695 14.33 -11.45 24.59
C SER A 695 13.20 -11.75 25.58
N TYR A 696 12.77 -10.75 26.36
CA TYR A 696 11.66 -10.85 27.31
C TYR A 696 10.66 -9.71 27.13
N ALA A 697 10.55 -9.13 25.93
CA ALA A 697 9.73 -7.95 25.69
C ALA A 697 8.26 -8.14 26.10
N SER A 698 7.63 -9.28 25.78
CA SER A 698 6.24 -9.53 26.14
C SER A 698 6.04 -9.61 27.65
N VAL A 699 6.97 -10.28 28.34
CA VAL A 699 7.00 -10.39 29.79
C VAL A 699 7.11 -9.01 30.45
N ILE A 700 8.04 -8.18 29.97
CA ILE A 700 8.25 -6.82 30.44
C ILE A 700 6.99 -5.98 30.22
N LYS A 701 6.38 -6.06 29.03
CA LYS A 701 5.12 -5.35 28.75
C LYS A 701 3.97 -5.81 29.63
N ALA A 702 3.85 -7.09 29.92
CA ALA A 702 2.82 -7.60 30.82
C ALA A 702 3.01 -7.10 32.27
N LEU A 703 4.25 -7.00 32.74
CA LEU A 703 4.59 -6.38 34.02
C LEU A 703 4.28 -4.87 34.00
N GLU A 704 4.64 -4.15 32.94
CA GLU A 704 4.35 -2.70 32.78
C GLU A 704 2.84 -2.42 32.81
N HIS A 705 2.03 -3.22 32.10
CA HIS A 705 0.56 -3.10 32.14
C HIS A 705 0.02 -3.28 33.57
N SER A 706 0.56 -4.27 34.28
CA SER A 706 0.17 -4.57 35.66
C SER A 706 0.60 -3.45 36.63
N ALA A 707 1.81 -2.90 36.44
CA ALA A 707 2.36 -1.81 37.24
C ALA A 707 1.55 -0.53 37.07
N LEU A 708 1.17 -0.23 35.83
CA LEU A 708 0.32 0.91 35.50
C LEU A 708 -1.08 0.78 36.11
N ALA A 709 -1.63 -0.43 36.18
CA ALA A 709 -2.92 -0.69 36.81
C ALA A 709 -2.91 -0.48 38.34
N ILE A 710 -1.75 -0.68 39.00
CA ILE A 710 -1.58 -0.40 40.43
C ILE A 710 -0.94 0.97 40.71
N ASN A 711 -0.72 1.80 39.69
CA ASN A 711 -0.06 3.12 39.77
C ASN A 711 1.36 3.08 40.38
N HIS A 712 2.16 2.07 40.03
CA HIS A 712 3.56 1.97 40.43
C HIS A 712 4.50 2.04 39.22
N LYS A 713 5.67 2.65 39.41
CA LYS A 713 6.80 2.56 38.50
C LYS A 713 7.41 1.17 38.65
N LEU A 714 7.52 0.45 37.54
CA LEU A 714 8.15 -0.85 37.51
C LEU A 714 9.68 -0.70 37.48
N GLU A 715 10.37 -1.36 38.41
CA GLU A 715 11.82 -1.53 38.38
C GLU A 715 12.14 -3.01 38.15
N ILE A 716 12.67 -3.34 36.96
CA ILE A 716 13.07 -4.71 36.65
C ILE A 716 14.53 -4.90 36.99
N LYS A 717 14.81 -5.83 37.91
CA LYS A 717 16.15 -6.27 38.25
C LYS A 717 16.46 -7.52 37.43
N TYR A 718 17.20 -7.35 36.34
CA TYR A 718 17.65 -8.46 35.50
C TYR A 718 18.73 -9.26 36.23
N ILE A 719 18.52 -10.57 36.32
CA ILE A 719 19.46 -11.50 36.95
C ILE A 719 19.72 -12.64 35.98
N ASP A 720 20.97 -12.80 35.52
CA ASP A 720 21.35 -13.98 34.77
C ASP A 720 21.30 -15.18 35.71
N SER A 721 20.48 -16.16 35.36
CA SER A 721 20.34 -17.39 36.13
C SER A 721 21.66 -18.12 36.36
N ALA A 722 22.61 -18.05 35.42
CA ALA A 722 23.93 -18.66 35.62
C ALA A 722 24.70 -18.00 36.77
N ASP A 723 24.52 -16.70 37.00
CA ASP A 723 25.23 -15.97 38.06
C ASP A 723 24.78 -16.37 39.47
N LEU A 724 23.67 -17.12 39.60
CA LEU A 724 23.19 -17.67 40.88
C LEU A 724 23.72 -19.08 41.16
N GLU A 725 24.50 -19.68 40.26
CA GLU A 725 24.99 -21.05 40.39
C GLU A 725 26.23 -21.15 41.30
N PRO A 726 26.43 -22.29 42.00
CA PRO A 726 27.62 -22.50 42.84
C PRO A 726 28.95 -22.43 42.08
N ALA A 727 28.95 -22.73 40.77
CA ALA A 727 30.14 -22.59 39.93
C ALA A 727 30.60 -21.12 39.86
N THR A 728 29.68 -20.18 39.66
CA THR A 728 30.01 -18.74 39.61
C THR A 728 30.50 -18.20 40.95
N LEU A 729 30.05 -18.77 42.07
CA LEU A 729 30.62 -18.40 43.39
C LEU A 729 32.13 -18.72 43.46
N GLN A 730 32.58 -19.78 42.80
CA GLN A 730 34.00 -20.18 42.77
C GLN A 730 34.79 -19.39 41.72
N GLU A 731 34.22 -19.19 40.54
CA GLU A 731 34.89 -18.57 39.39
C GLU A 731 34.86 -17.03 39.45
N GLU A 732 33.69 -16.44 39.73
CA GLU A 732 33.43 -14.99 39.68
C GLU A 732 32.54 -14.53 40.86
N PRO A 733 33.04 -14.58 42.12
CA PRO A 733 32.24 -14.35 43.33
C PRO A 733 31.57 -12.97 43.39
N VAL A 734 32.16 -11.95 42.75
CA VAL A 734 31.59 -10.60 42.69
C VAL A 734 30.24 -10.61 41.98
N ARG A 735 30.16 -11.25 40.80
CA ARG A 735 28.91 -11.34 40.03
C ARG A 735 27.86 -12.16 40.75
N TYR A 736 28.29 -13.25 41.39
CA TYR A 736 27.41 -14.08 42.21
C TYR A 736 26.77 -13.26 43.35
N HIS A 737 27.56 -12.54 44.15
CA HIS A 737 27.01 -11.73 45.24
C HIS A 737 26.15 -10.55 44.75
N GLU A 738 26.49 -9.92 43.62
CA GLU A 738 25.66 -8.87 43.02
C GLU A 738 24.30 -9.39 42.56
N ALA A 739 24.27 -10.57 41.92
CA ALA A 739 23.04 -11.24 41.50
C ALA A 739 22.14 -11.57 42.70
N TRP A 740 22.71 -12.14 43.77
CA TRP A 740 21.98 -12.43 45.01
C TRP A 740 21.50 -11.16 45.72
N GLN A 741 22.28 -10.07 45.72
CA GLN A 741 21.86 -8.79 46.29
C GLN A 741 20.63 -8.23 45.55
N LYS A 742 20.61 -8.30 44.22
CA LYS A 742 19.45 -7.92 43.39
C LYS A 742 18.23 -8.78 43.72
N LEU A 743 18.42 -10.10 43.85
CA LEU A 743 17.33 -11.03 44.18
C LEU A 743 16.73 -10.76 45.57
N CYS A 744 17.57 -10.60 46.58
CA CYS A 744 17.14 -10.38 47.98
C CYS A 744 16.41 -9.03 48.16
N SER A 745 16.83 -8.01 47.41
CA SER A 745 16.23 -6.68 47.47
C SER A 745 14.95 -6.52 46.64
N ALA A 746 14.52 -7.55 45.90
CA ALA A 746 13.30 -7.50 45.10
C ALA A 746 12.03 -7.75 45.94
N ASP A 747 10.92 -7.15 45.50
CA ASP A 747 9.60 -7.29 46.12
C ASP A 747 8.83 -8.50 45.56
N GLY A 748 9.23 -8.98 44.38
CA GLY A 748 8.70 -10.20 43.75
C GLY A 748 9.73 -10.84 42.83
N ILE A 749 9.58 -12.13 42.59
CA ILE A 749 10.47 -12.94 41.75
C ILE A 749 9.67 -13.53 40.60
N LEU A 750 10.19 -13.38 39.39
CA LEU A 750 9.63 -13.95 38.17
C LEU A 750 10.68 -14.84 37.50
N VAL A 751 10.32 -16.09 37.25
CA VAL A 751 11.11 -17.02 36.43
C VAL A 751 10.34 -17.26 35.13
N PRO A 752 10.77 -16.67 34.01
CA PRO A 752 10.10 -16.83 32.72
C PRO A 752 10.44 -18.19 32.07
N GLY A 753 9.81 -18.44 30.92
CA GLY A 753 10.11 -19.59 30.07
C GLY A 753 11.58 -19.64 29.62
N GLY A 754 12.01 -20.81 29.18
CA GLY A 754 13.36 -21.05 28.66
C GLY A 754 13.51 -22.48 28.18
N PHE A 755 14.69 -22.80 27.64
CA PHE A 755 15.02 -24.12 27.13
C PHE A 755 16.49 -24.47 27.39
N GLY A 756 16.75 -25.77 27.50
CA GLY A 756 18.08 -26.32 27.73
C GLY A 756 18.60 -26.16 29.16
N VAL A 757 19.75 -26.77 29.42
CA VAL A 757 20.27 -27.00 30.80
C VAL A 757 20.91 -25.75 31.44
N ARG A 758 21.36 -24.78 30.63
CA ARG A 758 22.11 -23.61 31.12
C ARG A 758 21.25 -22.74 32.05
N GLY A 759 21.75 -22.48 33.26
CA GLY A 759 21.09 -21.59 34.23
C GLY A 759 19.95 -22.25 35.00
N THR A 760 19.69 -23.55 34.79
CA THR A 760 18.57 -24.23 35.42
C THR A 760 18.73 -24.34 36.94
N GLU A 761 19.92 -24.68 37.42
CA GLU A 761 20.17 -24.81 38.87
C GLU A 761 20.11 -23.46 39.58
N GLY A 762 20.59 -22.38 38.94
CA GLY A 762 20.46 -21.03 39.50
C GLY A 762 19.00 -20.57 39.64
N LYS A 763 18.13 -20.94 38.70
CA LYS A 763 16.68 -20.71 38.82
C LYS A 763 16.08 -21.50 39.98
N ILE A 764 16.45 -22.76 40.16
CA ILE A 764 16.00 -23.59 41.30
C ILE A 764 16.38 -22.94 42.64
N GLN A 765 17.59 -22.39 42.76
CA GLN A 765 18.01 -21.65 43.95
C GLN A 765 17.15 -20.40 44.21
N ALA A 766 16.84 -19.63 43.15
CA ALA A 766 15.97 -18.46 43.27
C ALA A 766 14.54 -18.83 43.71
N ILE A 767 13.99 -19.94 43.19
CA ILE A 767 12.66 -20.44 43.58
C ILE A 767 12.68 -20.89 45.04
N SER A 768 13.71 -21.62 45.45
CA SER A 768 13.87 -22.06 46.85
C SER A 768 13.94 -20.88 47.81
N TRP A 769 14.68 -19.84 47.42
CA TRP A 769 14.74 -18.59 48.17
C TRP A 769 13.37 -17.91 48.28
N ALA A 770 12.64 -17.81 47.17
CA ALA A 770 11.31 -17.20 47.14
C ALA A 770 10.36 -17.90 48.13
N ARG A 771 10.32 -19.24 48.07
CA ARG A 771 9.49 -20.07 48.95
C ARG A 771 9.86 -19.92 50.43
N LYS A 772 11.16 -19.99 50.76
CA LYS A 772 11.65 -19.92 52.16
C LYS A 772 11.43 -18.54 52.78
N GLN A 773 11.60 -17.47 52.00
CA GLN A 773 11.45 -16.09 52.48
C GLN A 773 10.03 -15.54 52.31
N LYS A 774 9.09 -16.37 51.84
CA LYS A 774 7.71 -15.97 51.54
C LYS A 774 7.61 -14.78 50.58
N LYS A 775 8.53 -14.67 49.63
CA LYS A 775 8.56 -13.62 48.61
C LYS A 775 7.62 -13.99 47.45
N PRO A 776 6.72 -13.08 47.02
CA PRO A 776 5.83 -13.33 45.88
C PRO A 776 6.57 -13.89 44.67
N PHE A 777 6.05 -14.99 44.12
CA PHE A 777 6.69 -15.73 43.03
C PHE A 777 5.69 -16.05 41.90
N LEU A 778 6.14 -15.84 40.67
CA LEU A 778 5.48 -16.33 39.46
C LEU A 778 6.48 -17.15 38.62
N GLY A 779 6.14 -18.40 38.34
CA GLY A 779 6.83 -19.25 37.36
C GLY A 779 6.02 -19.36 36.07
N VAL A 780 6.62 -19.07 34.93
CA VAL A 780 5.97 -19.17 33.60
C VAL A 780 6.63 -20.27 32.79
N CYS A 781 5.83 -21.20 32.26
CA CYS A 781 6.27 -22.36 31.50
C CYS A 781 7.37 -23.13 32.25
N LEU A 782 8.63 -23.06 31.81
CA LEU A 782 9.77 -23.62 32.51
C LEU A 782 9.85 -23.21 33.99
N GLY A 783 9.44 -21.99 34.35
CA GLY A 783 9.41 -21.53 35.74
C GLY A 783 8.48 -22.36 36.64
N MET A 784 7.34 -22.83 36.11
CA MET A 784 6.47 -23.77 36.83
C MET A 784 7.14 -25.13 37.02
N GLN A 785 7.73 -25.66 35.94
CA GLN A 785 8.41 -26.96 35.96
C GLN A 785 9.52 -26.99 37.01
N LEU A 786 10.36 -25.94 37.06
CA LEU A 786 11.44 -25.85 38.03
C LEU A 786 10.94 -25.63 39.46
N ALA A 787 9.76 -25.06 39.66
CA ALA A 787 9.15 -24.97 40.99
C ALA A 787 8.71 -26.33 41.51
N VAL A 788 8.21 -27.20 40.64
CA VAL A 788 7.89 -28.60 40.98
C VAL A 788 9.17 -29.38 41.30
N VAL A 789 10.23 -29.20 40.51
CA VAL A 789 11.55 -29.81 40.78
C VAL A 789 12.12 -29.34 42.13
N GLU A 790 12.11 -28.04 42.42
CA GLU A 790 12.59 -27.48 43.69
C GLU A 790 11.83 -28.06 44.88
N PHE A 791 10.51 -28.18 44.76
CA PHE A 791 9.65 -28.70 45.82
C PHE A 791 9.90 -30.19 46.08
N ALA A 792 10.08 -30.98 45.02
CA ALA A 792 10.42 -32.41 45.15
C ALA A 792 11.76 -32.61 45.88
N ARG A 793 12.79 -31.85 45.52
CA ARG A 793 14.11 -31.93 46.15
C ARG A 793 14.08 -31.51 47.62
N ASN A 794 13.39 -30.41 47.94
CA ASN A 794 13.49 -29.80 49.27
C ASN A 794 12.41 -30.23 50.26
N ILE A 795 11.21 -30.61 49.80
CA ILE A 795 10.07 -30.97 50.67
C ILE A 795 9.78 -32.48 50.64
N LEU A 796 9.82 -33.10 49.47
CA LEU A 796 9.64 -34.56 49.34
C LEU A 796 10.94 -35.34 49.64
N GLY A 797 12.09 -34.66 49.57
CA GLY A 797 13.40 -35.25 49.86
C GLY A 797 14.00 -36.03 48.69
N TRP A 798 13.41 -35.94 47.50
CA TRP A 798 13.89 -36.62 46.29
C TRP A 798 15.00 -35.80 45.64
N GLN A 799 16.23 -35.94 46.15
CA GLN A 799 17.37 -35.12 45.73
C GLN A 799 17.72 -35.26 44.24
N ASP A 800 17.46 -36.42 43.64
CA ASP A 800 17.70 -36.70 42.22
C ASP A 800 16.54 -36.27 41.31
N ALA A 801 15.43 -35.76 41.85
CA ALA A 801 14.27 -35.35 41.07
C ALA A 801 14.66 -34.30 40.02
N ASN A 802 14.28 -34.57 38.77
CA ASN A 802 14.61 -33.70 37.65
C ASN A 802 13.60 -33.82 36.50
N SER A 803 13.73 -32.91 35.53
CA SER A 803 13.06 -33.05 34.22
C SER A 803 13.84 -34.01 33.34
N THR A 804 13.12 -34.82 32.55
CA THR A 804 13.72 -35.66 31.51
C THR A 804 14.34 -34.84 30.38
N GLU A 805 14.05 -33.53 30.29
CA GLU A 805 14.79 -32.60 29.40
C GLU A 805 16.26 -32.48 29.81
N PHE A 806 16.53 -32.42 31.13
CA PHE A 806 17.85 -32.08 31.66
C PHE A 806 18.64 -33.32 32.09
N ASP A 807 17.98 -34.28 32.73
CA ASP A 807 18.57 -35.55 33.12
C ASP A 807 17.60 -36.71 32.83
N PRO A 808 17.71 -37.36 31.66
CA PRO A 808 16.88 -38.51 31.30
C PRO A 808 17.07 -39.74 32.21
N ARG A 809 18.09 -39.76 33.08
CA ARG A 809 18.43 -40.90 33.95
C ARG A 809 17.93 -40.76 35.37
N THR A 810 17.21 -39.68 35.69
CA THR A 810 16.62 -39.47 37.03
C THR A 810 15.71 -40.64 37.41
N VAL A 811 15.76 -41.08 38.67
CA VAL A 811 14.86 -42.12 39.19
C VAL A 811 13.51 -41.52 39.57
N HIS A 812 13.46 -40.21 39.78
CA HIS A 812 12.25 -39.43 40.06
C HIS A 812 11.96 -38.43 38.93
N PRO A 813 11.44 -38.88 37.77
CA PRO A 813 11.11 -38.02 36.64
C PRO A 813 9.85 -37.20 36.94
N VAL A 814 10.04 -36.05 37.58
CA VAL A 814 8.94 -35.15 37.99
C VAL A 814 8.35 -34.37 36.83
N VAL A 815 9.14 -34.14 35.78
CA VAL A 815 8.71 -33.52 34.53
C VAL A 815 9.15 -34.42 33.39
N ILE A 816 8.21 -34.78 32.51
CA ILE A 816 8.38 -35.77 31.43
C ILE A 816 8.01 -35.16 30.09
N ASP A 817 8.58 -35.69 29.00
CA ASP A 817 8.16 -35.34 27.64
C ASP A 817 6.78 -35.95 27.36
N MET A 818 5.78 -35.10 27.07
CA MET A 818 4.39 -35.53 26.84
C MET A 818 3.80 -34.79 25.64
N PRO A 819 4.31 -35.06 24.42
CA PRO A 819 3.88 -34.35 23.23
C PRO A 819 2.42 -34.64 22.85
N GLU A 820 1.82 -33.72 22.11
CA GLU A 820 0.46 -33.89 21.58
C GLU A 820 0.46 -34.75 20.31
N HIS A 821 -0.52 -35.63 20.22
CA HIS A 821 -0.77 -36.46 19.04
C HIS A 821 -2.08 -36.01 18.38
N ASN A 822 -1.97 -34.96 17.56
CA ASN A 822 -3.12 -34.37 16.89
C ASN A 822 -3.45 -35.14 15.60
N PRO A 823 -4.73 -35.48 15.33
CA PRO A 823 -5.13 -36.14 14.09
C PRO A 823 -4.68 -35.38 12.84
N GLY A 824 -3.99 -36.06 11.92
CA GLY A 824 -3.46 -35.46 10.69
C GLY A 824 -2.00 -34.98 10.80
N GLN A 825 -1.40 -34.98 11.99
CA GLN A 825 0.03 -34.72 12.18
C GLN A 825 0.73 -36.02 12.61
N MET A 826 1.86 -36.35 11.99
CA MET A 826 2.65 -37.53 12.34
C MET A 826 3.70 -37.19 13.41
N GLY A 827 3.86 -38.06 14.40
CA GLY A 827 4.83 -37.90 15.49
C GLY A 827 4.31 -37.08 16.67
N GLY A 828 5.19 -36.83 17.65
CA GLY A 828 4.90 -36.01 18.82
C GLY A 828 5.02 -34.52 18.50
N THR A 829 3.91 -33.80 18.56
CA THR A 829 3.87 -32.36 18.27
C THR A 829 3.95 -31.53 19.54
N MET A 830 4.47 -30.29 19.42
CA MET A 830 4.53 -29.35 20.54
C MET A 830 3.12 -28.95 20.95
N ARG A 831 2.86 -28.81 22.26
CA ARG A 831 1.64 -28.18 22.75
C ARG A 831 1.73 -26.68 22.49
N LEU A 832 0.93 -26.23 21.53
CA LEU A 832 1.06 -24.90 20.92
C LEU A 832 -0.30 -24.24 20.72
N GLY A 833 -0.33 -22.91 20.84
CA GLY A 833 -1.54 -22.10 20.61
C GLY A 833 -2.49 -22.07 21.80
N LYS A 834 -3.71 -21.58 21.55
CA LYS A 834 -4.72 -21.38 22.60
C LYS A 834 -5.30 -22.72 23.06
N ARG A 835 -5.21 -23.02 24.35
CA ARG A 835 -5.78 -24.22 24.97
C ARG A 835 -6.64 -23.84 26.17
N ARG A 836 -7.60 -24.69 26.49
CA ARG A 836 -8.49 -24.53 27.64
C ARG A 836 -7.89 -25.20 28.87
N THR A 837 -7.90 -24.50 29.98
CA THR A 837 -7.50 -25.00 31.30
C THR A 837 -8.68 -24.86 32.26
N VAL A 838 -9.11 -25.96 32.86
CA VAL A 838 -10.25 -26.04 33.79
C VAL A 838 -9.74 -25.95 35.23
N PHE A 839 -10.37 -25.09 36.02
CA PHE A 839 -10.07 -24.97 37.45
C PHE A 839 -10.69 -26.12 38.23
N GLN A 840 -9.89 -26.78 39.06
CA GLN A 840 -10.29 -27.94 39.86
C GLN A 840 -10.85 -27.56 41.23
N THR A 841 -10.53 -26.36 41.72
CA THR A 841 -10.96 -25.87 43.02
C THR A 841 -11.49 -24.44 42.96
N LYS A 842 -12.51 -24.17 43.78
CA LYS A 842 -13.02 -22.80 43.97
C LYS A 842 -12.08 -21.95 44.83
N ASN A 843 -11.27 -22.58 45.68
CA ASN A 843 -10.32 -21.90 46.55
C ASN A 843 -8.95 -21.75 45.86
N SER A 844 -8.92 -20.96 44.78
CA SER A 844 -7.68 -20.63 44.05
C SER A 844 -7.56 -19.11 43.95
N VAL A 845 -6.35 -18.60 44.16
CA VAL A 845 -6.04 -17.18 43.94
C VAL A 845 -6.15 -16.86 42.46
N MET A 846 -5.65 -17.74 41.59
CA MET A 846 -5.72 -17.60 40.15
C MET A 846 -7.17 -17.54 39.66
N ARG A 847 -8.03 -18.46 40.11
CA ARG A 847 -9.47 -18.43 39.74
C ARG A 847 -10.13 -17.10 40.10
N LYS A 848 -9.82 -16.54 41.27
CA LYS A 848 -10.34 -15.22 41.69
C LYS A 848 -9.83 -14.09 40.81
N LEU A 849 -8.54 -14.12 40.42
CA LEU A 849 -7.95 -13.12 39.52
C LEU A 849 -8.56 -13.16 38.11
N TYR A 850 -8.95 -14.34 37.63
CA TYR A 850 -9.75 -14.52 36.39
C TYR A 850 -11.25 -14.27 36.59
N GLY A 851 -11.66 -13.54 37.62
CA GLY A 851 -13.06 -13.16 37.83
C GLY A 851 -13.98 -14.29 38.31
N GLY A 852 -13.44 -15.42 38.77
CA GLY A 852 -14.22 -16.56 39.25
C GLY A 852 -14.72 -17.50 38.16
N ALA A 853 -14.13 -17.44 36.95
CA ALA A 853 -14.44 -18.35 35.84
C ALA A 853 -14.11 -19.83 36.18
N ASP A 854 -14.81 -20.76 35.55
CA ASP A 854 -14.58 -22.20 35.73
C ASP A 854 -13.44 -22.73 34.86
N TYR A 855 -13.14 -22.04 33.77
CA TYR A 855 -11.99 -22.31 32.91
C TYR A 855 -11.35 -21.00 32.46
N LEU A 856 -10.12 -21.10 31.98
CA LEU A 856 -9.39 -20.05 31.26
C LEU A 856 -8.93 -20.58 29.91
N GLU A 857 -8.60 -19.67 29.01
CA GLU A 857 -8.02 -20.02 27.72
C GLU A 857 -6.78 -19.17 27.48
N GLU A 858 -5.62 -19.81 27.40
CA GLU A 858 -4.32 -19.17 27.32
C GLU A 858 -3.45 -19.85 26.27
N ARG A 859 -2.36 -19.19 25.87
CA ARG A 859 -1.48 -19.67 24.80
C ARG A 859 -0.32 -20.51 25.38
N HIS A 860 -0.08 -21.66 24.78
CA HIS A 860 0.99 -22.58 25.17
C HIS A 860 2.08 -22.62 24.12
N ARG A 861 3.30 -22.94 24.56
CA ARG A 861 4.46 -23.19 23.71
C ARG A 861 5.50 -24.03 24.47
N HIS A 862 5.21 -25.31 24.62
CA HIS A 862 6.10 -26.22 25.35
C HIS A 862 5.86 -27.69 24.95
N ARG A 863 6.72 -28.59 25.45
CA ARG A 863 6.66 -30.04 25.19
C ARG A 863 6.57 -30.89 26.46
N PHE A 864 7.11 -30.37 27.56
CA PHE A 864 7.29 -31.10 28.80
C PHE A 864 6.17 -30.78 29.79
N GLU A 865 5.71 -31.81 30.48
CA GLU A 865 4.62 -31.75 31.45
C GLU A 865 5.02 -32.34 32.79
N VAL A 866 4.34 -31.92 33.85
CA VAL A 866 4.48 -32.57 35.16
C VAL A 866 3.98 -34.00 35.06
N ASN A 867 4.75 -34.95 35.60
CA ASN A 867 4.37 -36.36 35.58
C ASN A 867 3.08 -36.58 36.40
N PRO A 868 1.96 -36.99 35.78
CA PRO A 868 0.67 -37.12 36.47
C PRO A 868 0.69 -38.19 37.57
N GLU A 869 1.54 -39.22 37.43
CA GLU A 869 1.67 -40.29 38.42
C GLU A 869 2.18 -39.80 39.77
N LEU A 870 2.95 -38.70 39.77
CA LEU A 870 3.55 -38.14 40.99
C LEU A 870 2.68 -37.06 41.63
N LYS A 871 1.57 -36.66 41.00
CA LYS A 871 0.67 -35.58 41.44
C LYS A 871 0.28 -35.69 42.92
N SER A 872 -0.19 -36.86 43.34
CA SER A 872 -0.69 -37.08 44.71
C SER A 872 0.35 -36.77 45.77
N ALA A 873 1.63 -37.10 45.52
CA ALA A 873 2.73 -36.84 46.46
C ALA A 873 2.95 -35.34 46.71
N PHE A 874 2.76 -34.49 45.69
CA PHE A 874 2.85 -33.04 45.83
C PHE A 874 1.64 -32.45 46.57
N GLU A 875 0.43 -32.89 46.22
CA GLU A 875 -0.80 -32.37 46.82
C GLU A 875 -0.91 -32.69 48.31
N GLU A 876 -0.41 -33.84 48.75
CA GLU A 876 -0.35 -34.23 50.17
C GLU A 876 0.58 -33.32 51.00
N LYS A 877 1.55 -32.65 50.38
CA LYS A 877 2.51 -31.74 51.04
C LYS A 877 2.19 -30.26 50.84
N GLY A 878 1.03 -29.93 50.25
CA GLY A 878 0.53 -28.56 50.15
C GLY A 878 0.83 -27.84 48.83
N MET A 879 1.47 -28.50 47.85
CA MET A 879 1.58 -27.98 46.49
C MET A 879 0.40 -28.47 45.65
N LYS A 880 -0.60 -27.60 45.42
CA LYS A 880 -1.88 -27.95 44.79
C LYS A 880 -1.87 -27.64 43.30
N PHE A 881 -2.33 -28.60 42.49
CA PHE A 881 -2.56 -28.38 41.06
C PHE A 881 -4.00 -27.91 40.83
N VAL A 882 -4.18 -26.59 40.79
CA VAL A 882 -5.51 -25.96 40.78
C VAL A 882 -6.11 -25.83 39.39
N GLY A 883 -5.31 -25.98 38.33
CA GLY A 883 -5.75 -25.92 36.94
C GLY A 883 -5.21 -27.11 36.15
N GLN A 884 -6.06 -27.75 35.36
CA GLN A 884 -5.72 -28.88 34.50
C GLN A 884 -6.24 -28.66 33.07
N ASP A 885 -5.76 -29.43 32.11
CA ASP A 885 -6.38 -29.48 30.79
C ASP A 885 -7.79 -30.11 30.83
N VAL A 886 -8.43 -30.24 29.66
CA VAL A 886 -9.82 -30.71 29.57
C VAL A 886 -9.94 -32.18 29.96
N GLU A 887 -8.93 -32.97 29.61
CA GLU A 887 -8.82 -34.40 29.86
C GLU A 887 -8.38 -34.71 31.31
N GLY A 888 -7.81 -33.73 32.01
CA GLY A 888 -7.29 -33.89 33.38
C GLY A 888 -5.93 -34.59 33.45
N GLU A 889 -5.28 -34.77 32.30
CA GLU A 889 -3.98 -35.44 32.18
C GLU A 889 -2.84 -34.49 32.52
N ARG A 890 -2.96 -33.20 32.18
CA ARG A 890 -1.88 -32.22 32.30
C ARG A 890 -2.18 -31.20 33.38
N MET A 891 -1.17 -30.93 34.22
CA MET A 891 -1.26 -29.94 35.29
C MET A 891 -0.74 -28.59 34.79
N GLU A 892 -1.61 -27.59 34.73
CA GLU A 892 -1.34 -26.33 34.04
C GLU A 892 -1.12 -25.15 35.01
N VAL A 893 -1.66 -25.24 36.22
CA VAL A 893 -1.53 -24.20 37.27
C VAL A 893 -1.24 -24.84 38.61
N VAL A 894 -0.16 -24.39 39.26
CA VAL A 894 0.22 -24.79 40.61
C VAL A 894 0.15 -23.61 41.58
N GLU A 895 -0.41 -23.85 42.77
CA GLU A 895 -0.42 -22.92 43.89
C GLU A 895 0.16 -23.62 45.14
N LEU A 896 0.96 -22.89 45.93
CA LEU A 896 1.50 -23.40 47.20
C LEU A 896 0.68 -22.87 48.38
N GLU A 897 0.24 -23.78 49.25
CA GLU A 897 -0.44 -23.44 50.51
C GLU A 897 0.51 -22.69 51.47
N GLU A 898 -0.06 -21.87 52.36
CA GLU A 898 0.67 -21.09 53.39
C GLU A 898 1.71 -20.04 52.87
N HIS A 899 1.70 -19.76 51.56
CA HIS A 899 2.52 -18.73 50.93
C HIS A 899 1.65 -17.55 50.42
N PRO A 900 2.07 -16.27 50.57
CA PRO A 900 1.25 -15.11 50.16
C PRO A 900 0.86 -15.11 48.68
N PHE A 901 1.81 -15.43 47.81
CA PHE A 901 1.60 -15.63 46.37
C PHE A 901 2.73 -16.48 45.80
N PHE A 902 2.48 -17.76 45.54
CA PHE A 902 3.43 -18.65 44.87
C PHE A 902 2.65 -19.41 43.82
N VAL A 903 2.78 -18.96 42.58
CA VAL A 903 2.03 -19.47 41.44
C VAL A 903 2.99 -19.91 40.37
N GLY A 904 2.78 -21.10 39.81
CA GLY A 904 3.38 -21.53 38.56
C GLY A 904 2.28 -21.76 37.51
N VAL A 905 2.51 -21.33 36.29
CA VAL A 905 1.64 -21.59 35.14
C VAL A 905 2.45 -22.17 33.99
N GLN A 906 1.88 -23.14 33.26
CA GLN A 906 2.52 -23.74 32.08
C GLN A 906 2.32 -22.89 30.82
N TYR A 907 1.16 -22.24 30.68
CA TYR A 907 0.89 -21.30 29.58
C TYR A 907 1.73 -20.01 29.70
N HIS A 908 1.71 -19.21 28.65
CA HIS A 908 2.35 -17.90 28.54
C HIS A 908 1.34 -16.76 28.67
N PRO A 909 1.05 -16.28 29.89
CA PRO A 909 0.07 -15.22 30.13
C PRO A 909 0.44 -13.85 29.55
N GLU A 910 1.71 -13.65 29.18
CA GLU A 910 2.24 -12.40 28.64
C GLU A 910 1.67 -12.04 27.26
N PHE A 911 1.22 -13.03 26.48
CA PHE A 911 0.72 -12.82 25.12
C PHE A 911 -0.69 -12.22 25.08
N LEU A 912 -1.55 -12.56 26.04
CA LEU A 912 -2.91 -12.03 26.13
C LEU A 912 -3.01 -10.72 26.92
N SER A 913 -1.91 -10.25 27.51
CA SER A 913 -1.87 -8.99 28.24
C SER A 913 -2.17 -7.80 27.33
N ARG A 914 -2.98 -6.85 27.78
CA ARG A 914 -3.28 -5.58 27.10
C ARG A 914 -3.01 -4.39 28.03
N PRO A 915 -2.72 -3.19 27.50
CA PRO A 915 -2.44 -2.02 28.34
C PRO A 915 -3.57 -1.65 29.32
N ILE A 916 -4.83 -1.85 28.90
CA ILE A 916 -6.02 -1.55 29.70
C ILE A 916 -6.50 -2.79 30.50
N LYS A 917 -6.22 -3.99 29.99
CA LYS A 917 -6.59 -5.28 30.59
C LYS A 917 -5.31 -6.08 30.89
N PRO A 918 -4.65 -5.82 32.02
CA PRO A 918 -3.40 -6.50 32.36
C PRO A 918 -3.67 -8.00 32.56
N SER A 919 -2.64 -8.79 32.27
CA SER A 919 -2.69 -10.23 32.46
C SER A 919 -2.89 -10.61 33.95
N PRO A 920 -3.86 -11.48 34.29
CA PRO A 920 -4.19 -11.79 35.68
C PRO A 920 -3.03 -12.36 36.53
N PRO A 921 -2.19 -13.32 36.07
CA PRO A 921 -1.05 -13.80 36.86
C PRO A 921 -0.03 -12.69 37.20
N TYR A 922 0.35 -11.87 36.22
CA TYR A 922 1.27 -10.74 36.41
C TYR A 922 0.68 -9.66 37.33
N PHE A 923 -0.61 -9.38 37.19
CA PHE A 923 -1.31 -8.44 38.05
C PHE A 923 -1.37 -8.94 39.51
N GLY A 924 -1.62 -10.24 39.70
CA GLY A 924 -1.55 -10.90 41.00
C GLY A 924 -0.17 -10.81 41.65
N LEU A 925 0.90 -11.05 40.88
CA LEU A 925 2.28 -10.93 41.34
C LEU A 925 2.57 -9.52 41.86
N LEU A 926 2.25 -8.48 41.09
CA LEU A 926 2.53 -7.10 41.48
C LEU A 926 1.69 -6.66 42.68
N LEU A 927 0.41 -7.04 42.73
CA LEU A 927 -0.43 -6.81 43.90
C LEU A 927 0.13 -7.46 45.16
N ALA A 928 0.70 -8.66 45.05
CA ALA A 928 1.33 -9.35 46.17
C ALA A 928 2.63 -8.66 46.61
N SER A 929 3.45 -8.21 45.65
CA SER A 929 4.70 -7.48 45.90
C SER A 929 4.48 -6.18 46.66
N VAL A 930 3.36 -5.49 46.45
CA VAL A 930 3.00 -4.25 47.18
C VAL A 930 2.05 -4.49 48.37
N GLY A 931 1.77 -5.75 48.72
CA GLY A 931 0.91 -6.11 49.86
C GLY A 931 -0.57 -5.77 49.70
N ARG A 932 -1.05 -5.52 48.47
CA ARG A 932 -2.45 -5.13 48.17
C ARG A 932 -3.33 -6.29 47.69
N LEU A 933 -2.77 -7.48 47.46
CA LEU A 933 -3.50 -8.64 46.93
C LEU A 933 -4.70 -9.05 47.79
N THR A 934 -4.52 -9.24 49.10
CA THR A 934 -5.59 -9.70 50.00
C THR A 934 -6.78 -8.73 50.00
N HIS A 935 -6.50 -7.42 50.05
CA HIS A 935 -7.51 -6.38 50.00
C HIS A 935 -8.24 -6.34 48.64
N TYR A 936 -7.52 -6.54 47.53
CA TYR A 936 -8.12 -6.64 46.20
C TYR A 936 -9.09 -7.83 46.08
N LEU A 937 -8.68 -9.01 46.57
CA LEU A 937 -9.52 -10.20 46.57
C LEU A 937 -10.78 -10.03 47.44
N GLN A 938 -10.66 -9.38 48.61
CA GLN A 938 -11.79 -9.11 49.50
C GLN A 938 -12.82 -8.13 48.90
N LYS A 939 -12.37 -7.18 48.08
CA LYS A 939 -13.24 -6.22 47.36
C LYS A 939 -13.93 -6.81 46.13
N GLY A 940 -13.80 -8.12 45.89
CA GLY A 940 -14.40 -8.79 44.73
C GLY A 940 -13.68 -8.50 43.43
N CYS A 941 -12.35 -8.36 43.47
CA CYS A 941 -11.50 -8.15 42.29
C CYS A 941 -11.87 -6.89 41.47
N ARG A 942 -12.19 -5.79 42.18
CA ARG A 942 -12.44 -4.48 41.58
C ARG A 942 -11.32 -3.52 41.98
N LEU A 943 -10.73 -2.85 40.99
CA LEU A 943 -9.88 -1.70 41.25
C LEU A 943 -10.74 -0.58 41.84
N SER A 944 -10.26 0.09 42.90
CA SER A 944 -11.02 1.17 43.55
C SER A 944 -11.23 2.33 42.57
N PRO A 945 -12.41 2.99 42.57
CA PRO A 945 -12.60 4.28 41.90
C PRO A 945 -11.55 5.33 42.28
N ARG A 946 -10.99 5.28 43.49
CA ARG A 946 -9.88 6.16 43.92
C ARG A 946 -8.51 5.75 43.35
N ASP A 947 -8.35 4.49 42.96
CA ASP A 947 -7.16 4.00 42.24
C ASP A 947 -7.28 4.25 40.72
N THR A 948 -8.48 4.64 40.25
CA THR A 948 -8.81 4.96 38.85
C THR A 948 -9.12 6.45 38.61
N TYR A 949 -9.43 7.24 39.64
CA TYR A 949 -9.71 8.68 39.55
C TYR A 949 -9.08 9.44 40.72
N SER A 950 -7.96 10.12 40.47
CA SER A 950 -7.46 11.19 41.32
C SER A 950 -7.88 12.55 40.79
N ASP A 951 -9.19 12.79 40.64
CA ASP A 951 -9.69 14.14 40.44
C ASP A 951 -9.71 14.88 41.79
N ARG A 952 -8.64 15.63 42.05
CA ARG A 952 -8.76 16.86 42.86
C ARG A 952 -9.25 17.98 41.94
N SER A 953 -10.52 17.96 41.58
CA SER A 953 -11.26 19.20 41.33
C SER A 953 -12.73 18.97 41.67
N GLY A 954 -13.22 19.72 42.65
CA GLY A 954 -14.59 19.60 43.11
C GLY A 954 -15.57 20.16 42.07
N SER A 955 -16.52 19.35 41.64
CA SER A 955 -17.89 19.80 41.39
C SER A 955 -18.82 18.59 41.44
N SER A 956 -20.06 18.87 41.79
CA SER A 956 -21.00 18.00 42.48
C SER A 956 -21.94 17.21 41.58
N SER A 957 -22.01 15.89 41.84
CA SER A 957 -23.20 15.03 41.78
C SER A 957 -23.69 14.56 40.39
N PRO A 958 -24.53 13.50 40.32
CA PRO A 958 -24.18 12.23 39.69
C PRO A 958 -25.05 11.92 38.46
N ASP A 959 -24.64 10.98 37.60
CA ASP A 959 -25.49 9.83 37.29
C ASP A 959 -24.87 8.83 36.30
N SER A 960 -25.11 7.57 36.66
CA SER A 960 -25.18 6.32 35.90
C SER A 960 -24.81 6.34 34.41
N GLU A 961 -23.62 5.81 34.10
CA GLU A 961 -23.35 4.84 33.01
C GLU A 961 -21.84 4.53 32.96
N ILE A 962 -21.24 4.19 34.11
CA ILE A 962 -19.91 3.60 34.13
C ILE A 962 -20.10 2.10 33.92
N THR A 963 -19.97 1.67 32.67
CA THR A 963 -19.95 0.25 32.33
C THR A 963 -18.86 -0.42 33.14
N GLU A 964 -19.30 -1.37 33.95
CA GLU A 964 -18.49 -2.13 34.90
C GLU A 964 -17.27 -2.74 34.20
N LEU A 965 -16.09 -2.65 34.84
CA LEU A 965 -15.04 -3.65 34.68
C LEU A 965 -15.54 -4.98 35.27
N LYS A 966 -16.51 -5.60 34.61
CA LYS A 966 -16.80 -7.03 34.74
C LYS A 966 -15.96 -7.71 33.68
N PHE A 967 -15.05 -8.58 34.11
CA PHE A 967 -14.52 -9.61 33.22
C PHE A 967 -15.73 -10.32 32.60
N THR A 968 -15.86 -10.24 31.27
CA THR A 968 -16.95 -10.87 30.53
C THR A 968 -16.93 -12.36 30.82
N ALA A 969 -17.94 -12.84 31.55
CA ALA A 969 -18.25 -14.26 31.60
C ALA A 969 -18.69 -14.66 30.18
N MET A 970 -17.97 -15.61 29.57
CA MET A 970 -18.39 -16.22 28.32
C MET A 970 -19.76 -16.87 28.57
N ASN A 971 -20.79 -16.34 27.92
CA ASN A 971 -22.11 -16.95 27.94
C ASN A 971 -22.09 -18.22 27.10
N GLN A 972 -22.77 -19.23 27.65
CA GLN A 972 -23.08 -20.52 27.06
C GLN A 972 -23.89 -20.34 25.77
N GLU A 973 -23.41 -20.92 24.68
CA GLU A 973 -24.19 -21.70 23.70
C GLU A 973 -23.30 -22.81 23.12
#